data_AF-A0A284RWU1-F1
#
_entry.id   AF-A0A284RWU1-F1
#
_cell.length_a   1.000
_cell.length_b   1.000
_cell.length_c   1.000
_cell.angle_alpha   90.00
_cell.angle_beta   90.00
_cell.angle_gamma   90.00
#
_symmetry.space_group_name_H-M   'P 1'
#
loop_
_entity.id
_entity.type
_entity.pdbx_description
1 polymer ?
#
loop_
_entity_poly.entity_id
_entity_poly.type
_entity_poly.pdbx_seq_one_letter_code
_entity_poly.pdbx_strand_id
1 'polypeptide(L)'
;MTYNPQKKGRHIQAMDILDVADDDNTAQINIDTTPTQEFHWHTDYSQPSASSSMRRTGKSVRTTMTHLPPGLSSNTDSSSLPAMISFQGYMASSTQDTSLTTSMSTMSFLDPDYEVPAEFASASNEDEGTRLPRPLGDHPLMVWKSQREEFLEEILRSESSEQTTHSDCDKCGLEQGQHRCLSCFDGRMLCCTCIVELHQAMPFHRVEGWTGTFFKKISLGDLGLVIQLGHKLGQTCQIPAVTAATFHVLNLFQILSFMSKASAYEFYHTLAHLSDNSGLHPPPDHYDAFLRIMREWHHLRALKRFGRGHEPGHIEGTRPGELALRCPACPLPNVNLPDGWLQNLEKRWLYRLFIAVDANFRLRRLNVSDELNDPSLNQGYAYFVEEEAFKAHLKKYSDIIPEEEKSTCNNHDAVKLANSQGGKGAAATGVGVVVCGRHDMKRPLSIGDLQKGERYLNMDYFILSTLSCDTSPDLVISYDIACQWHKNFFVCMDKYPAQLRLHQIERNILYLVPKFHLPAHVLKCRNNFSFNFSAKVGRTDGEAPERGWAATNALANSMKEMGPGSRRDTLDDHFGDYNWCKIIIIGDIASIICEKYKDAVAARAQHVTEFISYEDALRVEHSNAVDQWRVMVLAWESDRTKPNPFSPTLRPVTENAVRLELAREEKTKNVIEIRHDVSPSEFIAQGLQLEEAQVRLIDDMKELGAHFTDLQRTRIQQQANCISRKIDAWIEIQKVYMPKTSLLCARDDDRHAPGVETHPTKIPLYLPSTAL
;
A
#
# COMPACT_ATOMS: atom_id res chain seq x y z
N MET A 1 15.54 34.59 54.26
CA MET A 1 15.51 36.05 54.51
C MET A 1 15.87 36.76 53.22
N THR A 2 15.06 37.74 52.83
CA THR A 2 15.38 38.96 52.06
C THR A 2 16.64 39.05 51.17
N TYR A 3 16.38 39.48 49.93
CA TYR A 3 17.13 40.46 49.13
C TYR A 3 18.26 40.00 48.16
N ASN A 4 17.95 40.20 46.88
CA ASN A 4 18.77 40.72 45.74
C ASN A 4 19.58 41.99 46.19
N PRO A 5 20.39 42.73 45.36
CA PRO A 5 20.64 42.59 43.92
C PRO A 5 22.08 42.92 43.40
N GLN A 6 22.30 42.76 42.08
CA GLN A 6 22.75 43.80 41.11
C GLN A 6 23.74 43.35 40.01
N LYS A 7 23.17 43.14 38.81
CA LYS A 7 23.53 43.71 37.49
C LYS A 7 25.00 44.08 37.15
N LYS A 8 25.49 43.49 36.04
CA LYS A 8 26.03 44.08 34.77
C LYS A 8 26.69 42.95 33.98
N GLY A 9 26.74 42.86 32.64
CA GLY A 9 26.22 43.66 31.52
C GLY A 9 26.44 42.90 30.19
N ARG A 10 25.86 43.36 29.07
CA ARG A 10 25.84 42.69 27.73
C ARG A 10 27.22 42.33 27.15
N HIS A 11 27.26 41.30 26.29
CA HIS A 11 27.72 41.44 24.89
C HIS A 11 27.12 40.35 23.97
N ILE A 12 27.07 40.62 22.66
CA ILE A 12 26.54 39.74 21.59
C ILE A 12 27.62 39.50 20.53
N GLN A 13 27.72 38.26 20.03
CA GLN A 13 28.28 37.77 18.76
C GLN A 13 28.03 36.24 18.76
N ALA A 14 28.01 35.48 17.68
CA ALA A 14 27.76 35.57 16.23
C ALA A 14 27.68 34.08 15.79
N MET A 15 26.99 33.74 14.69
CA MET A 15 26.90 32.34 14.23
C MET A 15 28.07 31.98 13.31
N ASP A 16 28.76 30.88 13.59
CA ASP A 16 29.66 30.22 12.64
C ASP A 16 28.94 29.10 11.88
N ILE A 17 29.21 29.03 10.58
CA ILE A 17 28.88 27.92 9.69
C ILE A 17 30.17 27.15 9.44
N LEU A 18 30.18 25.84 9.64
CA LEU A 18 31.35 24.99 9.41
C LEU A 18 31.15 24.10 8.18
N ASP A 19 31.84 24.47 7.10
CA ASP A 19 32.32 23.51 6.10
C ASP A 19 33.60 22.84 6.62
N VAL A 20 33.83 21.57 6.25
CA VAL A 20 35.13 20.89 6.39
C VAL A 20 35.41 20.13 5.11
N ALA A 21 36.53 20.47 4.47
CA ALA A 21 37.05 19.81 3.28
C ALA A 21 38.26 18.92 3.64
N ASP A 22 38.52 17.93 2.78
CA ASP A 22 39.70 17.06 2.82
C ASP A 22 41.01 17.83 2.50
N ASP A 23 42.16 17.36 3.03
CA ASP A 23 43.21 16.75 2.18
C ASP A 23 44.47 16.28 2.96
N ASP A 24 44.80 15.00 2.73
CA ASP A 24 46.10 14.43 2.32
C ASP A 24 47.42 14.42 3.15
N ASN A 25 48.01 13.21 3.11
CA ASN A 25 49.43 12.83 2.87
C ASN A 25 50.45 12.48 4.00
N THR A 26 50.54 11.16 4.21
CA THR A 26 51.73 10.27 4.04
C THR A 26 53.10 10.58 4.68
N ALA A 27 53.60 9.59 5.44
CA ALA A 27 55.02 9.23 5.51
C ALA A 27 55.18 7.70 5.63
N GLN A 28 55.93 7.09 4.70
CA GLN A 28 56.21 5.64 4.68
C GLN A 28 57.54 5.32 5.39
N ILE A 29 57.58 4.23 6.16
CA ILE A 29 58.80 3.44 6.39
C ILE A 29 58.42 1.95 6.32
N ASN A 30 59.01 1.22 5.38
CA ASN A 30 58.85 -0.24 5.24
C ASN A 30 59.73 -1.01 6.24
N ILE A 31 59.27 -2.20 6.63
CA ILE A 31 60.04 -3.46 6.65
C ILE A 31 59.04 -4.63 6.63
N ASP A 32 59.29 -5.65 5.80
CA ASP A 32 58.44 -6.84 5.63
C ASP A 32 58.37 -7.75 6.87
N THR A 33 57.21 -8.35 7.13
CA THR A 33 56.97 -9.82 6.97
C THR A 33 55.55 -10.22 7.43
N THR A 34 54.87 -11.04 6.62
CA THR A 34 53.55 -11.67 6.86
C THR A 34 53.67 -13.02 7.62
N PRO A 35 52.58 -13.67 8.11
CA PRO A 35 51.15 -13.32 8.03
C PRO A 35 50.31 -13.41 9.35
N THR A 36 49.27 -12.57 9.40
CA THR A 36 47.94 -12.73 10.04
C THR A 36 47.67 -13.84 11.09
N GLN A 37 47.35 -13.41 12.32
CA GLN A 37 46.14 -13.86 13.05
C GLN A 37 45.87 -12.91 14.23
N GLU A 38 44.67 -12.37 14.41
CA GLU A 38 44.34 -11.68 15.66
C GLU A 38 42.84 -11.77 16.04
N PHE A 39 42.60 -12.10 17.31
CA PHE A 39 41.28 -12.20 17.95
C PHE A 39 41.10 -11.02 18.90
N HIS A 40 39.88 -10.50 19.02
CA HIS A 40 39.53 -9.47 20.00
C HIS A 40 39.59 -9.97 21.45
N TRP A 41 40.13 -9.16 22.36
CA TRP A 41 39.77 -9.14 23.78
C TRP A 41 39.79 -7.71 24.35
N HIS A 42 38.87 -7.43 25.29
CA HIS A 42 38.63 -6.11 25.92
C HIS A 42 39.34 -5.97 27.28
N THR A 43 39.28 -4.74 27.85
CA THR A 43 39.12 -4.32 29.28
C THR A 43 40.13 -3.21 29.65
N ASP A 44 39.91 -2.22 30.52
CA ASP A 44 38.79 -1.32 30.93
C ASP A 44 39.36 -0.38 32.05
N TYR A 45 38.84 0.84 32.28
CA TYR A 45 39.14 1.65 33.48
C TYR A 45 37.99 2.62 33.83
N SER A 46 37.64 2.76 35.12
CA SER A 46 36.26 3.14 35.53
C SER A 46 36.12 4.14 36.71
N GLN A 47 35.16 5.08 36.57
CA GLN A 47 34.14 5.58 37.55
C GLN A 47 34.60 6.20 38.91
N PRO A 48 33.71 6.75 39.80
CA PRO A 48 32.24 6.95 39.76
C PRO A 48 31.85 8.48 39.77
N SER A 49 30.62 8.99 39.95
CA SER A 49 29.26 8.52 40.35
C SER A 49 28.20 9.49 39.73
N ALA A 50 26.86 9.48 39.91
CA ALA A 50 25.91 8.78 40.80
C ALA A 50 24.52 8.53 40.12
N SER A 51 23.37 8.91 40.71
CA SER A 51 22.02 8.46 40.27
C SER A 51 20.86 9.49 40.39
N SER A 52 19.90 9.48 39.43
CA SER A 52 18.44 9.45 39.71
C SER A 52 17.54 9.27 38.46
N SER A 53 16.47 8.49 38.63
CA SER A 53 15.37 8.09 37.72
C SER A 53 14.53 9.21 37.07
N MET A 54 14.07 9.05 35.80
CA MET A 54 12.62 8.96 35.46
C MET A 54 12.31 8.55 33.99
N ARG A 55 11.01 8.36 33.66
CA ARG A 55 10.48 7.75 32.43
C ARG A 55 10.04 8.76 31.34
N ARG A 56 10.04 8.25 30.09
CA ARG A 56 9.14 8.53 28.94
C ARG A 56 9.36 9.76 28.03
N THR A 57 9.14 9.44 26.74
CA THR A 57 8.70 10.29 25.61
C THR A 57 9.63 11.41 25.14
N GLY A 58 10.05 11.34 23.87
CA GLY A 58 10.92 12.33 23.25
C GLY A 58 10.16 13.39 22.43
N LYS A 59 10.91 14.39 21.95
CA LYS A 59 10.69 15.09 20.68
C LYS A 59 11.92 15.90 20.30
N SER A 60 12.09 16.11 19.00
CA SER A 60 13.17 16.92 18.42
C SER A 60 13.12 18.36 18.92
N VAL A 61 14.29 18.92 19.24
CA VAL A 61 14.47 20.29 19.72
C VAL A 61 14.76 21.22 18.54
N ARG A 62 14.10 22.39 18.50
CA ARG A 62 14.57 23.57 17.76
C ARG A 62 14.28 24.86 18.55
N THR A 63 15.32 25.39 19.17
CA THR A 63 15.75 26.81 19.17
C THR A 63 15.18 27.61 17.97
N THR A 64 14.81 28.90 17.99
CA THR A 64 14.68 30.00 18.99
C THR A 64 13.84 31.12 18.31
N MET A 65 13.52 32.33 18.82
CA MET A 65 13.91 33.14 20.00
C MET A 65 12.71 34.05 20.41
N THR A 66 12.94 35.15 21.16
CA THR A 66 11.95 36.20 21.48
C THR A 66 12.42 37.59 21.04
N HIS A 67 11.50 38.50 20.68
CA HIS A 67 11.30 39.81 21.34
C HIS A 67 10.17 40.65 20.69
N LEU A 68 9.21 41.09 21.52
CA LEU A 68 8.22 42.17 21.32
C LEU A 68 8.79 43.48 21.94
N PRO A 69 8.29 44.74 21.71
CA PRO A 69 6.88 45.15 21.97
C PRO A 69 6.38 46.37 21.10
N PRO A 70 5.43 47.26 21.52
CA PRO A 70 4.00 47.12 21.20
C PRO A 70 3.28 48.42 20.72
N GLY A 71 1.99 48.34 20.32
CA GLY A 71 1.12 49.53 20.36
C GLY A 71 -0.25 49.47 19.63
N LEU A 72 -1.33 49.74 20.39
CA LEU A 72 -2.58 50.45 20.01
C LEU A 72 -3.46 49.81 18.90
N SER A 73 -4.67 49.28 19.22
CA SER A 73 -5.98 50.00 19.31
C SER A 73 -6.38 50.71 18.02
N SER A 74 -7.58 50.60 17.43
CA SER A 74 -8.92 50.19 17.94
C SER A 74 -9.93 50.19 16.79
N ASN A 75 -11.08 49.49 16.91
CA ASN A 75 -12.41 49.84 16.34
C ASN A 75 -12.52 50.03 14.78
N THR A 76 -13.62 49.78 14.07
CA THR A 76 -15.01 49.33 14.30
C THR A 76 -15.60 48.95 12.92
N ASP A 77 -16.75 48.26 12.88
CA ASP A 77 -17.93 48.45 11.98
C ASP A 77 -17.74 48.92 10.51
N SER A 78 -18.51 48.50 9.50
CA SER A 78 -19.67 47.58 9.35
C SER A 78 -20.01 47.47 7.85
N SER A 79 -20.95 46.58 7.44
CA SER A 79 -21.94 46.74 6.32
C SER A 79 -21.47 47.32 4.94
N SER A 80 -21.81 46.80 3.75
CA SER A 80 -23.06 46.17 3.29
C SER A 80 -22.97 45.79 1.79
N LEU A 81 -23.71 44.76 1.36
CA LEU A 81 -24.64 44.60 0.19
C LEU A 81 -24.60 45.58 -1.03
N PRO A 82 -25.25 45.30 -2.19
CA PRO A 82 -26.05 44.12 -2.62
C PRO A 82 -25.79 43.59 -4.06
N ALA A 83 -26.64 42.61 -4.43
CA ALA A 83 -27.04 42.05 -5.74
C ALA A 83 -27.33 43.07 -6.89
N MET A 84 -27.74 42.74 -8.13
CA MET A 84 -28.41 41.57 -8.75
C MET A 84 -28.04 41.45 -10.24
N ILE A 85 -28.48 40.38 -10.93
CA ILE A 85 -29.47 40.43 -12.05
C ILE A 85 -29.91 39.01 -12.42
N SER A 86 -31.20 38.81 -12.67
CA SER A 86 -31.77 37.58 -13.24
C SER A 86 -32.42 37.87 -14.59
N PHE A 87 -32.53 36.85 -15.44
CA PHE A 87 -33.48 36.86 -16.55
C PHE A 87 -34.03 35.45 -16.79
N GLN A 88 -35.36 35.33 -16.90
CA GLN A 88 -36.08 34.09 -17.21
C GLN A 88 -36.60 34.15 -18.66
N GLY A 89 -36.73 33.01 -19.35
CA GLY A 89 -37.61 32.97 -20.53
C GLY A 89 -37.47 31.78 -21.49
N TYR A 90 -38.36 30.79 -21.30
CA TYR A 90 -38.99 29.93 -22.32
C TYR A 90 -38.33 28.64 -22.85
N MET A 91 -39.25 27.67 -23.05
CA MET A 91 -39.11 26.23 -23.38
C MET A 91 -38.99 26.01 -24.92
N ALA A 92 -38.79 24.81 -25.50
CA ALA A 92 -39.10 23.45 -25.02
C ALA A 92 -38.39 22.30 -25.78
N SER A 93 -38.39 21.12 -25.14
CA SER A 93 -38.53 19.75 -25.69
C SER A 93 -37.40 19.03 -26.47
N SER A 94 -37.11 17.83 -25.94
CA SER A 94 -36.76 16.55 -26.62
C SER A 94 -35.41 16.36 -27.34
N THR A 95 -34.50 15.74 -26.57
CA THR A 95 -33.72 14.53 -26.92
C THR A 95 -32.85 14.53 -28.18
N GLN A 96 -31.55 14.72 -27.97
CA GLN A 96 -30.49 13.99 -28.68
C GLN A 96 -29.24 13.86 -27.79
N ASP A 97 -28.40 12.87 -28.10
CA ASP A 97 -27.12 12.60 -27.44
C ASP A 97 -26.14 13.78 -27.50
N THR A 98 -25.24 13.90 -26.52
CA THR A 98 -23.81 13.59 -26.74
C THR A 98 -22.96 13.72 -25.47
N SER A 99 -21.83 13.01 -25.49
CA SER A 99 -20.74 13.06 -24.51
C SER A 99 -20.11 14.44 -24.34
N LEU A 100 -19.67 14.81 -23.12
CA LEU A 100 -18.25 15.06 -22.76
C LEU A 100 -18.06 15.72 -21.35
N THR A 101 -16.86 15.53 -20.79
CA THR A 101 -16.14 16.37 -19.78
C THR A 101 -16.56 16.46 -18.29
N THR A 102 -15.72 15.85 -17.41
CA THR A 102 -14.83 16.53 -16.42
C THR A 102 -15.18 16.65 -14.91
N SER A 103 -14.18 16.29 -14.05
CA SER A 103 -13.87 16.70 -12.64
C SER A 103 -14.82 16.26 -11.50
N MET A 104 -14.40 15.54 -10.43
CA MET A 104 -13.53 15.91 -9.28
C MET A 104 -13.99 17.20 -8.53
N SER A 105 -14.15 17.31 -7.20
CA SER A 105 -13.79 16.50 -6.00
C SER A 105 -14.96 16.54 -4.96
N THR A 106 -14.99 15.96 -3.74
CA THR A 106 -14.13 16.14 -2.53
C THR A 106 -14.63 15.29 -1.34
N MET A 107 -13.74 14.88 -0.41
CA MET A 107 -13.99 14.49 1.02
C MET A 107 -14.80 13.20 1.30
N SER A 108 -14.60 12.44 2.40
CA SER A 108 -13.52 12.41 3.42
C SER A 108 -13.45 11.02 4.07
N PHE A 109 -12.24 10.53 4.41
CA PHE A 109 -12.02 9.23 5.06
C PHE A 109 -11.85 9.41 6.58
N LEU A 110 -12.96 9.35 7.31
CA LEU A 110 -13.03 9.14 8.75
C LEU A 110 -14.11 8.10 9.03
N ASP A 111 -13.83 7.18 9.95
CA ASP A 111 -14.73 6.08 10.32
C ASP A 111 -15.91 6.62 11.16
N PRO A 112 -17.19 6.39 10.78
CA PRO A 112 -18.34 6.94 11.49
C PRO A 112 -18.54 6.41 12.91
N ASP A 113 -18.02 5.22 13.23
CA ASP A 113 -18.46 4.42 14.39
C ASP A 113 -17.49 4.47 15.60
N TYR A 114 -16.74 5.56 15.79
CA TYR A 114 -16.08 5.83 17.08
C TYR A 114 -17.10 6.38 18.09
N GLU A 115 -17.87 5.49 18.72
CA GLU A 115 -18.72 5.86 19.86
C GLU A 115 -17.91 6.00 21.16
N VAL A 116 -18.18 7.08 21.91
CA VAL A 116 -17.50 7.40 23.17
C VAL A 116 -18.10 6.56 24.31
N PRO A 117 -17.28 5.87 25.13
CA PRO A 117 -17.79 5.13 26.29
C PRO A 117 -18.56 6.02 27.28
N ALA A 118 -19.68 5.48 27.79
CA ALA A 118 -20.64 6.21 28.63
C ALA A 118 -20.09 6.71 30.00
N GLU A 119 -18.84 6.40 30.35
CA GLU A 119 -18.15 6.98 31.52
C GLU A 119 -17.89 8.49 31.37
N PHE A 120 -17.96 9.05 30.15
CA PHE A 120 -17.84 10.50 29.92
C PHE A 120 -19.14 11.31 30.07
N ALA A 121 -20.29 10.67 30.29
CA ALA A 121 -21.58 11.36 30.38
C ALA A 121 -21.92 11.91 31.79
N SER A 122 -21.05 11.72 32.79
CA SER A 122 -21.33 12.13 34.17
C SER A 122 -20.08 12.52 34.99
N ALA A 123 -19.21 13.34 34.42
CA ALA A 123 -18.23 14.11 35.19
C ALA A 123 -18.75 15.56 35.36
N SER A 124 -19.10 15.91 36.59
CA SER A 124 -19.60 17.23 36.98
C SER A 124 -18.59 18.35 36.74
N ASN A 125 -19.09 19.58 36.62
CA ASN A 125 -18.30 20.81 36.76
C ASN A 125 -17.38 20.72 38.00
N GLU A 126 -16.07 20.72 37.79
CA GLU A 126 -15.08 21.31 38.72
C GLU A 126 -13.69 21.34 38.06
N ASP A 127 -13.00 22.48 38.21
CA ASP A 127 -11.63 22.78 37.77
C ASP A 127 -11.26 22.55 36.29
N GLU A 128 -11.63 23.51 35.43
CA GLU A 128 -10.87 23.83 34.22
C GLU A 128 -9.46 24.33 34.59
N GLY A 129 -8.55 23.39 34.84
CA GLY A 129 -7.11 23.65 34.93
C GLY A 129 -6.64 24.37 33.66
N THR A 130 -6.38 25.68 33.78
CA THR A 130 -6.30 26.60 32.64
C THR A 130 -5.18 26.19 31.70
N ARG A 131 -5.51 25.61 30.55
CA ARG A 131 -4.53 25.34 29.48
C ARG A 131 -3.96 26.69 29.04
N LEU A 132 -2.67 26.91 29.32
CA LEU A 132 -1.98 28.12 28.89
C LEU A 132 -2.17 28.32 27.37
N PRO A 133 -2.56 29.53 26.91
CA PRO A 133 -2.82 29.77 25.50
C PRO A 133 -1.61 29.43 24.64
N ARG A 134 -1.83 28.72 23.52
CA ARG A 134 -0.78 28.56 22.52
C ARG A 134 -0.45 29.94 21.93
N PRO A 135 0.82 30.35 21.83
CA PRO A 135 1.20 31.73 21.52
C PRO A 135 0.89 32.14 20.07
N LEU A 136 0.76 31.18 19.16
CA LEU A 136 -0.07 31.34 17.97
C LEU A 136 -1.37 30.58 18.26
N GLY A 137 -2.52 31.27 18.15
CA GLY A 137 -3.82 30.66 18.36
C GLY A 137 -4.08 29.52 17.36
N ASP A 138 -5.14 28.74 17.58
CA ASP A 138 -5.45 27.53 16.79
C ASP A 138 -5.77 27.79 15.28
N HIS A 139 -5.57 29.03 14.80
CA HIS A 139 -5.74 29.48 13.42
C HIS A 139 -4.49 30.25 12.90
N PRO A 140 -3.31 29.62 12.80
CA PRO A 140 -2.07 30.31 12.39
C PRO A 140 -2.17 30.95 10.99
N LEU A 141 -2.95 30.37 10.07
CA LEU A 141 -3.21 30.94 8.76
C LEU A 141 -4.02 32.25 8.80
N MET A 142 -4.84 32.47 9.84
CA MET A 142 -5.59 33.73 10.00
C MET A 142 -4.67 34.87 10.46
N VAL A 143 -3.63 34.56 11.26
CA VAL A 143 -2.58 35.51 11.63
C VAL A 143 -1.75 35.91 10.41
N TRP A 144 -1.29 34.92 9.63
CA TRP A 144 -0.59 35.18 8.37
C TRP A 144 -1.45 35.96 7.36
N LYS A 145 -2.76 35.70 7.29
CA LYS A 145 -3.69 36.40 6.39
C LYS A 145 -3.74 37.91 6.62
N SER A 146 -3.50 38.40 7.84
CA SER A 146 -3.34 39.83 8.14
C SER A 146 -1.96 40.40 7.80
N GLN A 147 -0.93 39.57 7.68
CA GLN A 147 0.45 39.98 7.38
C GLN A 147 0.83 39.81 5.89
N ARG A 148 -0.05 39.21 5.08
CA ARG A 148 0.26 38.86 3.67
C ARG A 148 0.76 40.03 2.81
N GLU A 149 0.41 41.27 3.14
CA GLU A 149 0.86 42.47 2.43
C GLU A 149 2.35 42.74 2.69
N GLU A 150 2.80 42.66 3.96
CA GLU A 150 4.21 42.76 4.37
C GLU A 150 5.06 41.66 3.71
N PHE A 151 4.52 40.44 3.61
CA PHE A 151 5.16 39.34 2.87
C PHE A 151 5.24 39.61 1.37
N LEU A 152 4.23 40.27 0.77
CA LEU A 152 4.23 40.63 -0.65
C LEU A 152 5.21 41.78 -0.92
N GLU A 153 5.25 42.80 -0.05
CA GLU A 153 6.22 43.90 -0.11
C GLU A 153 7.66 43.37 -0.05
N GLU A 154 7.97 42.43 0.87
CA GLU A 154 9.31 41.83 0.96
C GLU A 154 9.65 40.97 -0.28
N ILE A 155 8.68 40.26 -0.86
CA ILE A 155 8.88 39.56 -2.14
C ILE A 155 9.19 40.56 -3.26
N LEU A 156 8.42 41.63 -3.40
CA LEU A 156 8.63 42.66 -4.43
C LEU A 156 9.95 43.41 -4.22
N ARG A 157 10.35 43.67 -2.97
CA ARG A 157 11.66 44.22 -2.59
C ARG A 157 12.80 43.29 -2.99
N SER A 158 12.60 41.98 -2.94
CA SER A 158 13.56 40.99 -3.46
C SER A 158 13.57 40.89 -4.99
N GLU A 159 12.56 41.41 -5.69
CA GLU A 159 12.51 41.49 -7.17
C GLU A 159 13.03 42.81 -7.73
N SER A 160 13.28 43.82 -6.88
CA SER A 160 13.86 45.11 -7.24
C SER A 160 15.37 45.17 -6.96
N SER A 161 16.11 45.93 -7.78
CA SER A 161 17.49 46.34 -7.46
C SER A 161 17.43 47.65 -6.68
N GLU A 162 16.97 47.59 -5.44
CA GLU A 162 16.62 48.79 -4.69
C GLU A 162 17.85 49.67 -4.36
N GLN A 163 17.75 50.94 -4.77
CA GLN A 163 18.63 52.08 -4.47
C GLN A 163 19.85 52.32 -5.40
N THR A 164 19.67 53.36 -6.23
CA THR A 164 20.68 54.29 -6.78
C THR A 164 21.80 53.75 -7.70
N THR A 165 21.79 54.27 -8.93
CA THR A 165 22.96 54.63 -9.77
C THR A 165 24.34 54.17 -9.26
N HIS A 166 24.88 53.10 -9.88
CA HIS A 166 26.18 52.48 -9.60
C HIS A 166 26.31 51.78 -8.24
N SER A 167 25.71 50.59 -8.13
CA SER A 167 26.26 49.54 -7.27
C SER A 167 27.50 48.93 -7.93
N ASP A 168 28.66 49.10 -7.32
CA ASP A 168 29.85 48.35 -7.69
C ASP A 168 29.69 46.87 -7.30
N CYS A 169 30.45 45.98 -7.93
CA CYS A 169 30.43 44.54 -7.69
C CYS A 169 30.89 44.22 -6.25
N ASP A 170 30.03 43.54 -5.48
CA ASP A 170 30.26 43.20 -4.06
C ASP A 170 31.52 42.33 -3.79
N LYS A 171 32.16 41.79 -4.84
CA LYS A 171 33.42 41.03 -4.74
C LYS A 171 34.67 41.86 -5.09
N CYS A 172 34.63 42.67 -6.16
CA CYS A 172 35.82 43.37 -6.65
C CYS A 172 35.81 44.89 -6.45
N GLY A 173 34.64 45.53 -6.37
CA GLY A 173 34.51 47.00 -6.27
C GLY A 173 35.03 47.78 -7.49
N LEU A 174 35.25 47.13 -8.65
CA LEU A 174 35.86 47.75 -9.84
C LEU A 174 34.92 47.86 -11.05
N GLU A 175 33.95 46.95 -11.15
CA GLU A 175 32.95 46.88 -12.22
C GLU A 175 31.55 46.92 -11.62
N GLN A 176 30.54 47.34 -12.38
CA GLN A 176 29.17 47.39 -11.89
C GLN A 176 28.65 45.98 -11.51
N GLY A 177 28.05 45.86 -10.33
CA GLY A 177 27.32 44.66 -9.91
C GLY A 177 26.00 44.57 -10.67
N GLN A 178 25.93 43.71 -11.69
CA GLN A 178 24.75 43.55 -12.56
C GLN A 178 24.11 42.16 -12.46
N HIS A 179 24.75 41.19 -11.81
CA HIS A 179 24.29 39.81 -11.79
C HIS A 179 24.20 39.27 -10.36
N ARG A 180 23.11 38.58 -10.04
CA ARG A 180 22.91 37.91 -8.75
C ARG A 180 22.73 36.41 -8.93
N CYS A 181 22.98 35.66 -7.87
CA CYS A 181 22.68 34.24 -7.81
C CYS A 181 21.47 33.96 -6.90
N LEU A 182 20.45 33.29 -7.43
CA LEU A 182 19.27 32.82 -6.69
C LEU A 182 19.50 31.50 -5.93
N SER A 183 20.65 30.87 -6.15
CA SER A 183 21.05 29.61 -5.51
C SER A 183 22.06 29.82 -4.36
N CYS A 184 22.65 31.02 -4.24
CA CYS A 184 23.51 31.40 -3.12
C CYS A 184 22.72 32.13 -2.03
N PHE A 185 23.13 31.95 -0.78
CA PHE A 185 22.50 32.56 0.40
C PHE A 185 23.04 33.97 0.74
N ASP A 186 23.71 34.65 -0.19
CA ASP A 186 24.45 35.89 0.07
C ASP A 186 23.79 37.15 -0.52
N GLY A 187 22.85 37.03 -1.45
CA GLY A 187 22.10 38.16 -2.03
C GLY A 187 22.94 39.16 -2.84
N ARG A 188 24.21 38.83 -3.16
CA ARG A 188 25.18 39.78 -3.72
C ARG A 188 24.94 40.11 -5.20
N MET A 189 25.26 41.34 -5.57
CA MET A 189 25.31 41.86 -6.93
C MET A 189 26.77 41.88 -7.41
N LEU A 190 27.05 41.08 -8.43
CA LEU A 190 28.39 40.79 -8.94
C LEU A 190 28.52 41.19 -10.42
N CYS A 191 29.73 41.48 -10.86
CA CYS A 191 30.04 41.61 -12.29
C CYS A 191 30.20 40.23 -12.95
N CYS A 192 30.21 40.20 -14.29
CA CYS A 192 30.34 39.00 -15.12
C CYS A 192 31.51 38.09 -14.70
N THR A 193 32.72 38.65 -14.60
CA THR A 193 33.92 37.90 -14.20
C THR A 193 33.78 37.33 -12.79
N CYS A 194 33.32 38.15 -11.83
CA CYS A 194 33.22 37.76 -10.43
C CYS A 194 32.19 36.66 -10.18
N ILE A 195 31.04 36.71 -10.88
CA ILE A 195 30.00 35.68 -10.73
C ILE A 195 30.42 34.36 -11.40
N VAL A 196 31.10 34.40 -12.55
CA VAL A 196 31.63 33.19 -13.22
C VAL A 196 32.70 32.52 -12.38
N GLU A 197 33.66 33.28 -11.84
CA GLU A 197 34.69 32.77 -10.92
C GLU A 197 34.10 32.11 -9.67
N LEU A 198 33.14 32.78 -9.02
CA LEU A 198 32.53 32.29 -7.77
C LEU A 198 31.77 30.97 -7.99
N HIS A 199 31.22 30.77 -9.20
CA HIS A 199 30.38 29.62 -9.52
C HIS A 199 31.07 28.54 -10.37
N GLN A 200 32.41 28.56 -10.51
CA GLN A 200 33.12 27.49 -11.24
C GLN A 200 32.81 26.09 -10.69
N ALA A 201 32.76 25.94 -9.36
CA ALA A 201 32.39 24.69 -8.69
C ALA A 201 30.87 24.45 -8.62
N MET A 202 30.06 25.47 -8.93
CA MET A 202 28.61 25.51 -8.72
C MET A 202 27.87 25.90 -10.02
N PRO A 203 28.15 25.25 -11.17
CA PRO A 203 27.82 25.81 -12.48
C PRO A 203 26.32 25.76 -12.85
N PHE A 204 25.52 25.02 -12.08
CA PHE A 204 24.06 24.93 -12.23
C PHE A 204 23.31 25.91 -11.31
N HIS A 205 24.03 26.79 -10.62
CA HIS A 205 23.42 27.88 -9.86
C HIS A 205 22.62 28.81 -10.79
N ARG A 206 21.39 29.11 -10.39
CA ARG A 206 20.52 29.99 -11.17
C ARG A 206 20.95 31.43 -10.95
N VAL A 207 21.24 32.15 -12.04
CA VAL A 207 21.67 33.54 -11.98
C VAL A 207 20.73 34.44 -12.79
N GLU A 208 20.68 35.71 -12.42
CA GLU A 208 19.86 36.72 -13.10
C GLU A 208 20.69 37.98 -13.32
N GLY A 209 20.56 38.56 -14.52
CA GLY A 209 21.14 39.85 -14.88
C GLY A 209 20.10 40.97 -14.79
N TRP A 210 20.46 42.08 -14.16
CA TRP A 210 19.65 43.28 -14.13
C TRP A 210 19.63 43.95 -15.51
N THR A 211 18.45 44.14 -16.10
CA THR A 211 18.29 44.78 -17.42
C THR A 211 18.24 46.31 -17.37
N GLY A 212 18.29 46.89 -16.18
CA GLY A 212 17.98 48.30 -15.92
C GLY A 212 16.58 48.51 -15.36
N THR A 213 15.64 47.59 -15.63
CA THR A 213 14.23 47.69 -15.16
C THR A 213 13.72 46.43 -14.45
N PHE A 214 14.23 45.25 -14.77
CA PHE A 214 13.88 43.98 -14.10
C PHE A 214 15.04 42.97 -14.17
N PHE A 215 15.02 41.97 -13.30
CA PHE A 215 15.94 40.84 -13.36
C PHE A 215 15.53 39.86 -14.47
N LYS A 216 16.42 39.63 -15.43
CA LYS A 216 16.25 38.63 -16.48
C LYS A 216 17.13 37.42 -16.17
N LYS A 217 16.55 36.21 -16.21
CA LYS A 217 17.32 34.96 -16.17
C LYS A 217 18.40 34.95 -17.24
N ILE A 218 19.61 34.57 -16.84
CA ILE A 218 20.76 34.36 -17.71
C ILE A 218 21.48 33.10 -17.22
N SER A 219 22.12 32.33 -18.09
CA SER A 219 22.93 31.20 -17.63
C SER A 219 24.34 31.66 -17.31
N LEU A 220 25.02 30.95 -16.41
CA LEU A 220 26.46 31.14 -16.21
C LEU A 220 27.24 30.86 -17.51
N GLY A 221 26.72 30.00 -18.40
CA GLY A 221 27.29 29.74 -19.73
C GLY A 221 27.22 30.95 -20.67
N ASP A 222 26.12 31.71 -20.66
CA ASP A 222 25.99 32.96 -21.43
C ASP A 222 26.97 34.04 -20.92
N LEU A 223 27.31 33.99 -19.63
CA LEU A 223 28.34 34.82 -18.99
C LEU A 223 29.77 34.30 -19.23
N GLY A 224 29.94 33.16 -19.91
CA GLY A 224 31.24 32.60 -20.30
C GLY A 224 31.76 31.44 -19.44
N LEU A 225 30.96 30.88 -18.51
CA LEU A 225 31.35 29.69 -17.76
C LEU A 225 31.33 28.44 -18.64
N VAL A 226 32.49 27.81 -18.83
CA VAL A 226 32.63 26.54 -19.55
C VAL A 226 32.88 25.40 -18.56
N ILE A 227 31.98 24.41 -18.53
CA ILE A 227 32.09 23.22 -17.68
C ILE A 227 32.71 22.08 -18.50
N GLN A 228 33.75 21.43 -17.98
CA GLN A 228 34.31 20.21 -18.57
C GLN A 228 33.88 19.02 -17.71
N LEU A 229 32.79 18.35 -18.12
CA LEU A 229 32.22 17.23 -17.37
C LEU A 229 33.22 16.07 -17.27
N GLY A 230 33.26 15.42 -16.10
CA GLY A 230 34.20 14.32 -15.81
C GLY A 230 35.65 14.74 -15.52
N HIS A 231 35.95 16.04 -15.50
CA HIS A 231 37.30 16.56 -15.25
C HIS A 231 37.35 17.36 -13.95
N LYS A 232 38.56 17.58 -13.37
CA LYS A 232 38.72 18.52 -12.25
C LYS A 232 38.50 19.96 -12.73
N LEU A 233 38.07 20.85 -11.82
CA LEU A 233 37.86 22.26 -12.12
C LEU A 233 39.12 22.89 -12.76
N GLY A 234 38.93 23.66 -13.83
CA GLY A 234 40.00 24.28 -14.61
C GLY A 234 40.73 23.37 -15.61
N GLN A 235 40.46 22.06 -15.65
CA GLN A 235 41.03 21.17 -16.67
C GLN A 235 40.25 21.25 -17.99
N THR A 236 40.95 21.07 -19.12
CA THR A 236 40.36 20.99 -20.46
C THR A 236 40.17 19.54 -20.90
N CYS A 237 39.01 19.22 -21.48
CA CYS A 237 38.78 17.90 -22.07
C CYS A 237 39.50 17.79 -23.43
N GLN A 238 40.16 16.65 -23.67
CA GLN A 238 40.80 16.35 -24.95
C GLN A 238 39.79 15.92 -26.04
N ILE A 239 38.59 15.49 -25.65
CA ILE A 239 37.52 15.04 -26.54
C ILE A 239 36.17 15.62 -26.03
N PRO A 240 35.89 16.92 -26.29
CA PRO A 240 34.69 17.57 -25.77
C PRO A 240 33.41 17.00 -26.41
N ALA A 241 32.44 16.62 -25.57
CA ALA A 241 31.08 16.27 -25.99
C ALA A 241 30.13 17.45 -25.77
N VAL A 242 29.14 17.63 -26.64
CA VAL A 242 28.28 18.82 -26.67
C VAL A 242 27.06 18.71 -25.72
N THR A 243 26.63 17.49 -25.40
CA THR A 243 25.48 17.21 -24.51
C THR A 243 25.82 16.02 -23.62
N ALA A 244 25.43 16.05 -22.34
CA ALA A 244 25.53 14.91 -21.43
C ALA A 244 24.50 14.99 -20.29
N ALA A 245 24.26 13.89 -19.59
CA ALA A 245 23.50 13.84 -18.35
C ALA A 245 24.41 13.43 -17.17
N THR A 246 24.13 13.94 -15.98
CA THR A 246 24.88 13.58 -14.76
C THR A 246 24.30 12.33 -14.11
N PHE A 247 25.13 11.55 -13.41
CA PHE A 247 24.62 10.46 -12.56
C PHE A 247 23.63 10.95 -11.48
N HIS A 248 23.73 12.23 -11.08
CA HIS A 248 22.79 12.82 -10.13
C HIS A 248 21.37 12.95 -10.73
N VAL A 249 21.22 13.40 -11.99
CA VAL A 249 19.88 13.51 -12.60
C VAL A 249 19.26 12.14 -12.87
N LEU A 250 20.08 11.13 -13.23
CA LEU A 250 19.62 9.76 -13.42
C LEU A 250 19.21 9.10 -12.09
N ASN A 251 19.97 9.32 -11.02
CA ASN A 251 19.61 8.88 -9.68
C ASN A 251 18.35 9.59 -9.16
N LEU A 252 18.21 10.90 -9.38
CA LEU A 252 17.02 11.66 -9.00
C LEU A 252 15.77 11.13 -9.71
N PHE A 253 15.86 10.89 -11.03
CA PHE A 253 14.78 10.27 -11.78
C PHE A 253 14.41 8.89 -11.24
N GLN A 254 15.40 8.00 -11.02
CA GLN A 254 15.17 6.66 -10.51
C GLN A 254 14.40 6.70 -9.17
N ILE A 255 14.81 7.56 -8.23
CA ILE A 255 14.11 7.74 -6.93
C ILE A 255 12.70 8.32 -7.10
N LEU A 256 12.49 9.27 -8.00
CA LEU A 256 11.14 9.79 -8.30
C LEU A 256 10.24 8.74 -8.96
N SER A 257 10.79 7.89 -9.84
CA SER A 257 10.05 6.75 -10.41
C SER A 257 9.61 5.77 -9.31
N PHE A 258 10.40 5.60 -8.25
CA PHE A 258 10.06 4.74 -7.12
C PHE A 258 9.03 5.38 -6.19
N MET A 259 9.23 6.62 -5.78
CA MET A 259 8.44 7.28 -4.73
C MET A 259 7.15 7.91 -5.24
N SER A 260 7.22 8.69 -6.33
CA SER A 260 6.09 9.43 -6.90
C SER A 260 5.53 8.80 -8.18
N LYS A 261 6.13 7.71 -8.66
CA LYS A 261 5.77 7.01 -9.91
C LYS A 261 5.82 7.90 -11.15
N ALA A 262 6.65 8.96 -11.09
CA ALA A 262 6.84 9.90 -12.17
C ALA A 262 7.31 9.18 -13.45
N SER A 263 6.65 9.44 -14.57
CA SER A 263 7.10 8.91 -15.86
C SER A 263 8.37 9.62 -16.33
N ALA A 264 9.14 8.96 -17.20
CA ALA A 264 10.29 9.59 -17.85
C ALA A 264 9.88 10.85 -18.64
N TYR A 265 8.70 10.83 -19.24
CA TYR A 265 8.10 11.96 -19.96
C TYR A 265 7.88 13.17 -19.03
N GLU A 266 7.13 12.99 -17.94
CA GLU A 266 6.85 14.07 -16.98
C GLU A 266 8.14 14.62 -16.36
N PHE A 267 9.09 13.75 -16.02
CA PHE A 267 10.37 14.16 -15.47
C PHE A 267 11.21 14.95 -16.49
N TYR A 268 11.35 14.45 -17.71
CA TYR A 268 12.10 15.13 -18.78
C TYR A 268 11.48 16.50 -19.12
N HIS A 269 10.15 16.55 -19.29
CA HIS A 269 9.47 17.83 -19.52
C HIS A 269 9.55 18.76 -18.31
N THR A 270 9.59 18.25 -17.07
CA THR A 270 9.87 19.07 -15.89
C THR A 270 11.26 19.72 -15.98
N LEU A 271 12.29 19.01 -16.46
CA LEU A 271 13.61 19.62 -16.71
C LEU A 271 13.55 20.71 -17.80
N ALA A 272 12.79 20.47 -18.87
CA ALA A 272 12.58 21.46 -19.93
C ALA A 272 11.87 22.73 -19.40
N HIS A 273 10.78 22.58 -18.64
CA HIS A 273 10.05 23.68 -18.01
C HIS A 273 10.86 24.42 -16.94
N LEU A 274 11.76 23.74 -16.22
CA LEU A 274 12.73 24.39 -15.32
C LEU A 274 13.74 25.27 -16.07
N SER A 275 14.00 24.96 -17.34
CA SER A 275 14.90 25.70 -18.23
C SER A 275 14.18 26.90 -18.86
N ASP A 276 13.07 26.67 -19.56
CA ASP A 276 12.13 27.70 -20.01
C ASP A 276 10.68 27.27 -19.77
N ASN A 277 10.01 27.93 -18.82
CA ASN A 277 8.60 27.70 -18.52
C ASN A 277 7.65 28.52 -19.41
N SER A 278 8.15 29.41 -20.27
CA SER A 278 7.32 30.22 -21.17
C SER A 278 6.90 29.46 -22.44
N GLY A 279 7.68 28.44 -22.82
CA GLY A 279 7.50 27.70 -24.07
C GLY A 279 7.86 28.50 -25.33
N LEU A 280 8.43 29.71 -25.18
CA LEU A 280 8.85 30.57 -26.29
C LEU A 280 10.22 30.15 -26.86
N HIS A 281 11.07 29.57 -26.01
CA HIS A 281 12.41 29.11 -26.36
C HIS A 281 12.64 27.68 -25.83
N PRO A 282 11.88 26.69 -26.34
CA PRO A 282 12.01 25.31 -25.86
C PRO A 282 13.44 24.80 -26.11
N PRO A 283 14.07 24.12 -25.14
CA PRO A 283 15.37 23.51 -25.32
C PRO A 283 15.32 22.40 -26.39
N PRO A 284 16.44 22.05 -27.04
CA PRO A 284 16.52 20.94 -27.98
C PRO A 284 15.99 19.64 -27.36
N ASP A 285 15.20 18.88 -28.12
CA ASP A 285 14.64 17.62 -27.63
C ASP A 285 15.68 16.50 -27.64
N HIS A 286 15.86 15.91 -26.46
CA HIS A 286 16.76 14.82 -26.14
C HIS A 286 16.05 13.71 -25.34
N TYR A 287 14.70 13.67 -25.37
CA TYR A 287 13.91 12.69 -24.65
C TYR A 287 14.28 11.24 -24.99
N ASP A 288 14.46 10.91 -26.26
CA ASP A 288 14.88 9.56 -26.69
C ASP A 288 16.28 9.18 -26.17
N ALA A 289 17.19 10.17 -26.07
CA ALA A 289 18.50 9.97 -25.48
C ALA A 289 18.37 9.74 -23.96
N PHE A 290 17.52 10.51 -23.27
CA PHE A 290 17.20 10.34 -21.86
C PHE A 290 16.62 8.93 -21.57
N LEU A 291 15.65 8.47 -22.37
CA LEU A 291 15.07 7.13 -22.30
C LEU A 291 16.12 6.01 -22.41
N ARG A 292 17.13 6.18 -23.26
CA ARG A 292 18.22 5.21 -23.40
C ARG A 292 19.10 5.18 -22.15
N ILE A 293 19.62 6.32 -21.74
CA ILE A 293 20.57 6.39 -20.62
C ILE A 293 19.94 6.07 -19.26
N MET A 294 18.63 6.29 -19.05
CA MET A 294 17.95 5.83 -17.83
C MET A 294 17.93 4.30 -17.72
N ARG A 295 17.78 3.59 -18.86
CA ARG A 295 17.78 2.11 -18.88
C ARG A 295 19.17 1.55 -18.64
N GLU A 296 20.17 2.12 -19.31
CA GLU A 296 21.59 1.82 -19.05
C GLU A 296 21.92 2.04 -17.57
N TRP A 297 21.48 3.16 -16.99
CA TRP A 297 21.65 3.47 -15.57
C TRP A 297 20.98 2.44 -14.65
N HIS A 298 19.72 2.08 -14.88
CA HIS A 298 19.01 1.07 -14.06
C HIS A 298 19.73 -0.30 -14.09
N HIS A 299 20.14 -0.75 -15.28
CA HIS A 299 20.87 -2.00 -15.44
C HIS A 299 22.25 -1.98 -14.77
N LEU A 300 23.04 -0.93 -14.98
CA LEU A 300 24.34 -0.74 -14.33
C LEU A 300 24.22 -0.62 -12.80
N ARG A 301 23.14 0.01 -12.30
CA ARG A 301 22.80 0.07 -10.87
C ARG A 301 22.52 -1.31 -10.28
N ALA A 302 21.77 -2.15 -10.98
CA ALA A 302 21.53 -3.53 -10.58
C ALA A 302 22.84 -4.33 -10.54
N LEU A 303 23.62 -4.33 -11.62
CA LEU A 303 24.92 -5.01 -11.69
C LEU A 303 25.88 -4.56 -10.57
N LYS A 304 25.96 -3.25 -10.31
CA LYS A 304 26.77 -2.67 -9.23
C LYS A 304 26.32 -3.14 -7.84
N ARG A 305 25.00 -3.19 -7.58
CA ARG A 305 24.44 -3.65 -6.30
C ARG A 305 24.84 -5.11 -5.98
N PHE A 306 24.94 -5.96 -6.99
CA PHE A 306 25.34 -7.36 -6.85
C PHE A 306 26.83 -7.60 -7.14
N GLY A 307 27.66 -6.55 -7.15
CA GLY A 307 29.11 -6.67 -7.24
C GLY A 307 29.64 -7.25 -8.57
N ARG A 308 28.82 -7.33 -9.62
CA ARG A 308 29.16 -8.06 -10.87
C ARG A 308 30.41 -7.57 -11.58
N GLY A 309 30.88 -6.35 -11.30
CA GLY A 309 32.17 -5.86 -11.80
C GLY A 309 33.40 -6.59 -11.23
N HIS A 310 33.27 -7.26 -10.08
CA HIS A 310 34.37 -7.94 -9.38
C HIS A 310 34.39 -9.47 -9.56
N GLU A 311 33.34 -10.05 -10.13
CA GLU A 311 33.25 -11.49 -10.39
C GLU A 311 34.08 -11.90 -11.62
N PRO A 312 34.75 -13.07 -11.65
CA PRO A 312 35.60 -13.49 -12.77
C PRO A 312 34.90 -13.62 -14.14
N GLY A 313 33.57 -13.75 -14.16
CA GLY A 313 32.76 -13.75 -15.38
C GLY A 313 32.13 -12.38 -15.72
N HIS A 314 32.42 -11.34 -14.94
CA HIS A 314 31.84 -10.00 -15.07
C HIS A 314 30.32 -10.00 -15.30
N ILE A 315 29.82 -9.32 -16.34
CA ILE A 315 28.41 -9.23 -16.68
C ILE A 315 27.92 -10.53 -17.34
N GLU A 316 28.69 -11.11 -18.26
CA GLU A 316 28.32 -12.31 -19.02
C GLU A 316 28.12 -13.55 -18.14
N GLY A 317 28.87 -13.65 -17.04
CA GLY A 317 28.73 -14.69 -16.03
C GLY A 317 27.60 -14.47 -15.03
N THR A 318 26.67 -13.54 -15.27
CA THR A 318 25.51 -13.30 -14.40
C THR A 318 24.49 -14.42 -14.62
N ARG A 319 24.13 -15.13 -13.55
CA ARG A 319 23.22 -16.28 -13.64
C ARG A 319 21.76 -15.83 -13.63
N PRO A 320 20.84 -16.64 -14.19
CA PRO A 320 19.40 -16.39 -14.09
C PRO A 320 18.95 -16.14 -12.64
N GLY A 321 18.26 -15.03 -12.41
CA GLY A 321 17.77 -14.59 -11.09
C GLY A 321 18.81 -14.07 -10.10
N GLU A 322 20.09 -13.94 -10.47
CA GLU A 322 21.17 -13.54 -9.55
C GLU A 322 21.12 -12.08 -9.09
N LEU A 323 20.46 -11.19 -9.86
CA LEU A 323 20.22 -9.78 -9.54
C LEU A 323 18.89 -9.53 -8.79
N ALA A 324 18.21 -10.59 -8.33
CA ALA A 324 16.99 -10.48 -7.54
C ALA A 324 17.29 -10.50 -6.02
N LEU A 325 16.79 -9.51 -5.29
CA LEU A 325 16.93 -9.44 -3.83
C LEU A 325 16.05 -10.52 -3.16
N ARG A 326 16.70 -11.57 -2.63
CA ARG A 326 16.03 -12.67 -1.92
C ARG A 326 15.49 -12.20 -0.57
N CYS A 327 14.38 -12.80 -0.12
CA CYS A 327 13.80 -12.51 1.19
C CYS A 327 14.67 -13.10 2.33
N PRO A 328 15.24 -12.28 3.23
CA PRO A 328 16.14 -12.76 4.28
C PRO A 328 15.44 -13.57 5.38
N ALA A 329 14.11 -13.45 5.48
CA ALA A 329 13.26 -14.20 6.41
C ALA A 329 12.60 -15.44 5.79
N CYS A 330 12.84 -15.73 4.50
CA CYS A 330 12.51 -17.04 3.92
C CYS A 330 13.56 -18.08 4.32
N PRO A 331 13.22 -19.39 4.34
CA PRO A 331 14.22 -20.44 4.50
C PRO A 331 15.16 -20.46 3.28
N LEU A 332 16.45 -20.22 3.53
CA LEU A 332 17.52 -20.17 2.54
C LEU A 332 18.62 -21.19 2.95
N PRO A 333 18.69 -22.36 2.28
CA PRO A 333 19.74 -23.34 2.52
C PRO A 333 21.13 -22.71 2.48
N ASN A 334 22.01 -23.12 3.41
CA ASN A 334 23.38 -22.62 3.56
C ASN A 334 23.52 -21.12 3.90
N VAL A 335 22.42 -20.40 4.17
CA VAL A 335 22.44 -18.96 4.52
C VAL A 335 21.84 -18.69 5.90
N ASN A 336 20.62 -19.18 6.18
CA ASN A 336 19.91 -18.87 7.45
C ASN A 336 19.21 -20.08 8.08
N LEU A 337 19.58 -21.30 7.66
CA LEU A 337 19.08 -22.56 8.22
C LEU A 337 20.17 -23.24 9.06
N PRO A 338 19.86 -23.77 10.26
CA PRO A 338 20.85 -24.38 11.14
C PRO A 338 21.28 -25.75 10.62
N ASP A 339 22.49 -26.20 10.97
CA ASP A 339 22.99 -27.53 10.60
C ASP A 339 22.04 -28.66 11.04
N GLY A 340 21.90 -29.69 10.20
CA GLY A 340 21.02 -30.83 10.48
C GLY A 340 19.51 -30.56 10.36
N TRP A 341 19.09 -29.36 9.93
CA TRP A 341 17.66 -28.99 9.81
C TRP A 341 16.83 -29.95 8.95
N LEU A 342 17.46 -30.52 7.91
CA LEU A 342 16.81 -31.40 6.94
C LEU A 342 16.48 -32.79 7.54
N GLN A 343 17.34 -33.25 8.46
CA GLN A 343 17.24 -34.54 9.15
C GLN A 343 16.24 -34.48 10.31
N ASN A 344 15.99 -33.31 10.90
CA ASN A 344 15.01 -33.13 11.97
C ASN A 344 13.57 -33.09 11.42
N LEU A 345 13.04 -34.27 11.06
CA LEU A 345 11.69 -34.42 10.49
C LEU A 345 10.56 -33.85 11.37
N GLU A 346 10.74 -33.87 12.70
CA GLU A 346 9.77 -33.32 13.66
C GLU A 346 9.62 -31.79 13.52
N LYS A 347 10.75 -31.08 13.34
CA LYS A 347 10.81 -29.61 13.29
C LYS A 347 10.99 -29.04 11.89
N ARG A 348 11.22 -29.87 10.86
CA ARG A 348 11.45 -29.47 9.45
C ARG A 348 10.42 -28.47 8.92
N TRP A 349 9.16 -28.58 9.36
CA TRP A 349 8.06 -27.68 8.99
C TRP A 349 8.27 -26.21 9.37
N LEU A 350 9.13 -25.90 10.36
CA LEU A 350 9.52 -24.52 10.70
C LEU A 350 10.23 -23.84 9.53
N TYR A 351 10.93 -24.61 8.70
CA TYR A 351 11.70 -24.17 7.55
C TYR A 351 10.95 -24.39 6.22
N ARG A 352 9.63 -24.55 6.28
CA ARG A 352 8.76 -24.64 5.10
C ARG A 352 8.73 -23.31 4.35
N LEU A 353 8.92 -23.35 3.04
CA LEU A 353 8.86 -22.16 2.19
C LEU A 353 7.40 -21.85 1.84
N PHE A 354 6.99 -20.59 2.04
CA PHE A 354 5.66 -20.09 1.68
C PHE A 354 5.76 -19.27 0.41
N ILE A 355 5.12 -19.73 -0.66
CA ILE A 355 4.94 -18.96 -1.89
C ILE A 355 3.46 -18.63 -2.10
N ALA A 356 3.20 -17.48 -2.70
CA ALA A 356 1.87 -17.07 -3.15
C ALA A 356 1.92 -16.72 -4.64
N VAL A 357 0.90 -17.14 -5.37
CA VAL A 357 0.79 -17.14 -6.83
C VAL A 357 -0.46 -16.36 -7.23
N ASP A 358 -0.34 -15.47 -8.21
CA ASP A 358 -1.44 -14.61 -8.68
C ASP A 358 -1.09 -13.90 -10.01
N ALA A 359 -2.08 -13.29 -10.66
CA ALA A 359 -1.98 -12.58 -11.92
C ALA A 359 -2.59 -11.16 -11.90
N ASN A 360 -1.79 -10.17 -12.30
CA ASN A 360 -2.22 -8.78 -12.40
C ASN A 360 -2.56 -8.36 -13.84
N PHE A 361 -3.85 -8.25 -14.13
CA PHE A 361 -4.39 -7.82 -15.43
C PHE A 361 -4.41 -6.29 -15.64
N ARG A 362 -4.08 -5.48 -14.63
CA ARG A 362 -3.88 -4.02 -14.81
C ARG A 362 -2.57 -3.73 -15.52
N LEU A 363 -1.54 -4.56 -15.31
CA LEU A 363 -0.22 -4.45 -15.96
C LEU A 363 -0.20 -4.94 -17.43
N ARG A 364 -1.26 -4.63 -18.20
CA ARG A 364 -1.39 -4.93 -19.63
C ARG A 364 -0.35 -4.14 -20.45
N ARG A 365 0.20 -4.75 -21.50
CA ARG A 365 1.08 -4.11 -22.51
C ARG A 365 0.41 -4.10 -23.89
N LEU A 366 0.43 -2.96 -24.59
CA LEU A 366 0.01 -2.90 -26.00
C LEU A 366 1.10 -3.43 -26.94
N ASN A 367 0.71 -3.85 -28.14
CA ASN A 367 1.62 -4.36 -29.16
C ASN A 367 2.24 -3.20 -29.97
N VAL A 368 3.09 -2.41 -29.31
CA VAL A 368 3.71 -1.18 -29.85
C VAL A 368 5.14 -1.38 -30.38
N SER A 369 5.82 -2.44 -29.96
CA SER A 369 7.21 -2.76 -30.32
C SER A 369 7.54 -4.23 -30.01
N ASP A 370 8.67 -4.70 -30.54
CA ASP A 370 9.20 -6.06 -30.47
C ASP A 370 10.58 -6.15 -29.79
N GLU A 371 11.11 -7.36 -29.66
CA GLU A 371 12.39 -7.65 -28.99
C GLU A 371 13.62 -7.15 -29.79
N LEU A 372 13.49 -6.92 -31.10
CA LEU A 372 14.60 -6.47 -31.95
C LEU A 372 14.83 -4.97 -31.76
N ASN A 373 13.73 -4.20 -31.69
CA ASN A 373 13.76 -2.75 -31.53
C ASN A 373 13.84 -2.32 -30.06
N ASP A 374 13.36 -3.14 -29.12
CA ASP A 374 13.44 -2.90 -27.68
C ASP A 374 13.77 -4.19 -26.89
N PRO A 375 15.02 -4.68 -26.95
CA PRO A 375 15.48 -5.83 -26.18
C PRO A 375 15.56 -5.50 -24.68
N SER A 376 15.38 -6.50 -23.81
CA SER A 376 15.67 -6.36 -22.37
C SER A 376 17.18 -6.36 -22.12
N LEU A 377 17.63 -5.50 -21.20
CA LEU A 377 19.01 -5.50 -20.70
C LEU A 377 19.22 -6.58 -19.62
N ASN A 378 18.17 -6.91 -18.86
CA ASN A 378 18.28 -7.88 -17.77
C ASN A 378 18.18 -9.34 -18.21
N GLN A 379 17.55 -9.69 -19.34
CA GLN A 379 17.56 -11.06 -19.92
C GLN A 379 17.39 -12.23 -18.91
N GLY A 380 16.47 -12.10 -17.96
CA GLY A 380 16.24 -13.13 -16.92
C GLY A 380 17.22 -13.13 -15.73
N TYR A 381 18.13 -12.15 -15.61
CA TYR A 381 19.03 -12.02 -14.47
C TYR A 381 18.33 -11.63 -13.16
N ALA A 382 17.05 -11.20 -13.17
CA ALA A 382 16.36 -10.66 -11.98
C ALA A 382 15.01 -11.37 -11.67
N TYR A 383 13.89 -10.64 -11.66
CA TYR A 383 12.59 -11.18 -11.23
C TYR A 383 11.81 -11.76 -12.40
N PHE A 384 11.88 -11.11 -13.56
CA PHE A 384 11.37 -11.71 -14.80
C PHE A 384 12.15 -12.98 -15.17
N VAL A 385 11.41 -13.96 -15.71
CA VAL A 385 12.02 -15.11 -16.39
C VAL A 385 12.67 -14.67 -17.70
N GLU A 386 13.62 -15.46 -18.20
CA GLU A 386 14.14 -15.28 -19.56
C GLU A 386 13.00 -15.58 -20.57
N GLU A 387 12.80 -14.65 -21.48
CA GLU A 387 11.61 -14.52 -22.32
C GLU A 387 11.68 -15.37 -23.59
N GLU A 388 12.86 -15.58 -24.17
CA GLU A 388 13.00 -16.48 -25.33
C GLU A 388 12.74 -17.93 -24.92
N ALA A 389 13.34 -18.37 -23.82
CA ALA A 389 13.09 -19.66 -23.18
C ALA A 389 11.62 -19.81 -22.77
N PHE A 390 11.00 -18.76 -22.23
CA PHE A 390 9.59 -18.78 -21.88
C PHE A 390 8.67 -18.87 -23.11
N LYS A 391 8.87 -18.02 -24.14
CA LYS A 391 8.14 -18.11 -25.42
C LYS A 391 8.33 -19.48 -26.08
N ALA A 392 9.53 -20.06 -26.03
CA ALA A 392 9.82 -21.39 -26.55
C ALA A 392 9.08 -22.49 -25.75
N HIS A 393 9.02 -22.39 -24.42
CA HIS A 393 8.22 -23.26 -23.57
C HIS A 393 6.72 -23.17 -23.93
N LEU A 394 6.17 -21.95 -24.01
CA LEU A 394 4.77 -21.72 -24.39
C LEU A 394 4.44 -22.35 -25.75
N LYS A 395 5.28 -22.11 -26.77
CA LYS A 395 5.09 -22.65 -28.12
C LYS A 395 5.20 -24.18 -28.19
N LYS A 396 6.04 -24.79 -27.34
CA LYS A 396 6.25 -26.24 -27.34
C LYS A 396 5.12 -26.99 -26.62
N TYR A 397 4.55 -26.41 -25.58
CA TYR A 397 3.64 -27.09 -24.66
C TYR A 397 2.17 -26.66 -24.75
N SER A 398 1.84 -25.62 -25.53
CA SER A 398 0.45 -25.15 -25.75
C SER A 398 -0.51 -26.24 -26.20
N ASP A 399 -0.03 -27.16 -27.03
CA ASP A 399 -0.86 -28.19 -27.68
C ASP A 399 -0.80 -29.53 -26.91
N ILE A 400 0.14 -29.63 -25.96
CA ILE A 400 0.45 -30.83 -25.16
C ILE A 400 -0.27 -30.82 -23.81
N ILE A 401 -0.54 -29.61 -23.30
CA ILE A 401 -1.25 -29.37 -22.05
C ILE A 401 -2.63 -28.80 -22.42
N PRO A 402 -3.73 -29.52 -22.11
CA PRO A 402 -5.06 -29.12 -22.53
C PRO A 402 -5.44 -27.76 -21.95
N GLU A 403 -6.25 -26.99 -22.68
CA GLU A 403 -6.90 -25.79 -22.13
C GLU A 403 -7.73 -26.16 -20.89
N GLU A 404 -7.85 -25.21 -19.97
CA GLU A 404 -8.38 -25.42 -18.62
C GLU A 404 -9.78 -26.05 -18.60
N GLU A 405 -9.94 -27.07 -17.77
CA GLU A 405 -11.27 -27.62 -17.47
C GLU A 405 -12.15 -26.54 -16.83
N LYS A 406 -13.43 -26.51 -17.23
CA LYS A 406 -14.40 -25.55 -16.68
C LYS A 406 -14.46 -25.65 -15.16
N SER A 407 -14.22 -24.53 -14.48
CA SER A 407 -14.24 -24.40 -13.02
C SER A 407 -15.40 -25.17 -12.38
N THR A 408 -15.07 -26.20 -11.59
CA THR A 408 -16.05 -27.03 -10.88
C THR A 408 -16.31 -26.57 -9.44
N CYS A 409 -15.68 -25.48 -8.99
CA CYS A 409 -15.66 -25.09 -7.58
C CYS A 409 -15.98 -23.62 -7.30
N ASN A 410 -16.06 -22.78 -8.34
CA ASN A 410 -16.40 -21.37 -8.21
C ASN A 410 -17.11 -20.92 -9.49
N ASN A 411 -18.18 -20.14 -9.35
CA ASN A 411 -18.90 -19.57 -10.48
C ASN A 411 -18.40 -18.16 -10.86
N HIS A 412 -17.24 -17.74 -10.36
CA HIS A 412 -16.59 -16.48 -10.70
C HIS A 412 -16.49 -16.27 -12.21
N ASP A 413 -17.25 -15.29 -12.69
CA ASP A 413 -17.15 -14.82 -14.06
C ASP A 413 -15.84 -14.05 -14.30
N ALA A 414 -15.15 -13.58 -13.25
CA ALA A 414 -13.86 -12.92 -13.33
C ALA A 414 -12.77 -13.77 -14.02
N VAL A 415 -12.57 -15.03 -13.60
CA VAL A 415 -11.59 -15.94 -14.23
C VAL A 415 -12.01 -16.29 -15.66
N LYS A 416 -13.32 -16.50 -15.89
CA LYS A 416 -13.88 -16.75 -17.23
C LYS A 416 -13.69 -15.53 -18.16
N LEU A 417 -13.75 -14.31 -17.63
CA LEU A 417 -13.56 -13.05 -18.36
C LEU A 417 -12.07 -12.82 -18.66
N ALA A 418 -11.18 -13.03 -17.68
CA ALA A 418 -9.73 -12.96 -17.87
C ALA A 418 -9.23 -13.95 -18.94
N ASN A 419 -9.74 -15.18 -18.93
CA ASN A 419 -9.38 -16.22 -19.91
C ASN A 419 -10.05 -16.04 -21.29
N SER A 420 -11.07 -15.17 -21.41
CA SER A 420 -11.73 -14.88 -22.71
C SER A 420 -11.28 -13.56 -23.35
N GLN A 421 -10.78 -12.59 -22.58
CA GLN A 421 -10.34 -11.28 -23.11
C GLN A 421 -8.89 -11.27 -23.63
N GLY A 422 -8.65 -12.04 -24.70
CA GLY A 422 -7.52 -11.79 -25.61
C GLY A 422 -7.76 -10.52 -26.43
N GLY A 423 -7.50 -9.34 -25.85
CA GLY A 423 -7.79 -8.06 -26.50
C GLY A 423 -6.95 -7.81 -27.75
N LYS A 424 -7.59 -7.58 -28.91
CA LYS A 424 -6.90 -7.12 -30.13
C LYS A 424 -6.00 -5.92 -29.80
N GLY A 425 -4.72 -5.99 -30.20
CA GLY A 425 -3.73 -4.95 -29.92
C GLY A 425 -3.01 -5.05 -28.56
N ALA A 426 -3.31 -6.02 -27.70
CA ALA A 426 -2.46 -6.36 -26.56
C ALA A 426 -1.32 -7.30 -27.00
N ALA A 427 -0.11 -7.09 -26.46
CA ALA A 427 0.98 -8.07 -26.52
C ALA A 427 1.11 -8.89 -25.22
N ALA A 428 0.72 -8.29 -24.08
CA ALA A 428 0.52 -8.98 -22.81
C ALA A 428 -0.81 -8.51 -22.19
N THR A 429 -1.67 -9.44 -21.78
CA THR A 429 -2.93 -9.15 -21.07
C THR A 429 -2.74 -8.83 -19.60
N GLY A 430 -1.58 -9.17 -19.02
CA GLY A 430 -1.23 -8.96 -17.63
C GLY A 430 0.14 -9.56 -17.30
N VAL A 431 0.45 -9.66 -16.01
CA VAL A 431 1.69 -10.24 -15.48
C VAL A 431 1.35 -11.29 -14.42
N GLY A 432 1.90 -12.50 -14.53
CA GLY A 432 1.85 -13.51 -13.46
C GLY A 432 3.04 -13.34 -12.51
N VAL A 433 2.86 -13.65 -11.22
CA VAL A 433 3.93 -13.59 -10.21
C VAL A 433 3.91 -14.80 -9.28
N VAL A 434 5.09 -15.15 -8.76
CA VAL A 434 5.24 -15.93 -7.53
C VAL A 434 6.03 -15.14 -6.49
N VAL A 435 5.40 -14.76 -5.38
CA VAL A 435 6.02 -14.00 -4.27
C VAL A 435 6.26 -14.86 -3.04
N CYS A 436 7.05 -14.37 -2.09
CA CYS A 436 7.05 -14.84 -0.71
C CYS A 436 5.66 -14.61 -0.07
N GLY A 437 4.95 -15.70 0.26
CA GLY A 437 3.59 -15.65 0.81
C GLY A 437 3.45 -15.09 2.24
N ARG A 438 4.56 -14.75 2.90
CA ARG A 438 4.58 -14.19 4.28
C ARG A 438 5.15 -12.78 4.38
N HIS A 439 6.07 -12.42 3.49
CA HIS A 439 6.81 -11.15 3.56
C HIS A 439 6.56 -10.26 2.34
N ASP A 440 5.81 -10.72 1.33
CA ASP A 440 5.47 -9.96 0.13
C ASP A 440 6.74 -9.38 -0.52
N MET A 441 7.59 -10.31 -0.94
CA MET A 441 8.82 -10.04 -1.69
C MET A 441 8.80 -10.89 -2.94
N LYS A 442 9.11 -10.28 -4.08
CA LYS A 442 9.12 -10.93 -5.39
C LYS A 442 10.32 -11.88 -5.42
N ARG A 443 10.15 -13.09 -5.97
CA ARG A 443 11.23 -14.09 -5.99
C ARG A 443 12.07 -13.95 -7.28
N PRO A 444 13.31 -14.47 -7.31
CA PRO A 444 14.05 -14.61 -8.56
C PRO A 444 13.27 -15.46 -9.57
N LEU A 445 13.32 -15.13 -10.87
CA LEU A 445 12.72 -15.92 -11.96
C LEU A 445 11.25 -16.32 -11.72
N SER A 446 10.45 -15.37 -11.23
CA SER A 446 9.11 -15.64 -10.71
C SER A 446 8.00 -14.88 -11.42
N ILE A 447 8.37 -14.09 -12.43
CA ILE A 447 7.49 -13.12 -13.09
C ILE A 447 7.55 -13.32 -14.61
N GLY A 448 6.41 -13.20 -15.29
CA GLY A 448 6.39 -13.17 -16.74
C GLY A 448 5.08 -12.63 -17.31
N ASP A 449 5.13 -12.23 -18.58
CA ASP A 449 3.97 -11.69 -19.27
C ASP A 449 2.95 -12.79 -19.60
N LEU A 450 1.67 -12.45 -19.44
CA LEU A 450 0.54 -13.31 -19.78
C LEU A 450 0.02 -12.95 -21.17
N GLN A 451 -0.05 -13.91 -22.09
CA GLN A 451 -0.49 -13.68 -23.47
C GLN A 451 -2.02 -13.73 -23.61
N LYS A 452 -2.68 -14.53 -22.75
CA LYS A 452 -4.15 -14.68 -22.65
C LYS A 452 -4.46 -15.32 -21.29
N GLY A 453 -5.12 -14.58 -20.40
CA GLY A 453 -5.58 -15.11 -19.12
C GLY A 453 -4.48 -15.66 -18.20
N GLU A 454 -4.86 -16.45 -17.21
CA GLU A 454 -3.94 -17.04 -16.22
C GLU A 454 -3.72 -18.54 -16.49
N ARG A 455 -3.26 -18.85 -17.72
CA ARG A 455 -3.10 -20.25 -18.14
C ARG A 455 -2.18 -21.02 -17.20
N TYR A 456 -2.58 -22.24 -16.83
CA TYR A 456 -1.74 -23.14 -16.02
C TYR A 456 -0.31 -23.26 -16.57
N LEU A 457 -0.15 -23.36 -17.90
CA LEU A 457 1.15 -23.38 -18.58
C LEU A 457 2.05 -22.17 -18.26
N ASN A 458 1.48 -20.96 -18.11
CA ASN A 458 2.23 -19.76 -17.73
C ASN A 458 2.65 -19.85 -16.25
N MET A 459 1.70 -20.17 -15.36
CA MET A 459 1.95 -20.16 -13.91
C MET A 459 2.84 -21.32 -13.45
N ASP A 460 2.70 -22.50 -14.07
CA ASP A 460 3.61 -23.64 -13.91
C ASP A 460 5.05 -23.21 -14.17
N TYR A 461 5.32 -22.52 -15.29
CA TYR A 461 6.66 -22.07 -15.64
C TYR A 461 7.24 -21.13 -14.58
N PHE A 462 6.48 -20.13 -14.11
CA PHE A 462 6.95 -19.21 -13.08
C PHE A 462 7.22 -19.88 -11.73
N ILE A 463 6.37 -20.84 -11.33
CA ILE A 463 6.54 -21.64 -10.11
C ILE A 463 7.78 -22.52 -10.23
N LEU A 464 7.95 -23.23 -11.33
CA LEU A 464 9.08 -24.15 -11.56
C LEU A 464 10.41 -23.39 -11.69
N SER A 465 10.43 -22.28 -12.45
CA SER A 465 11.60 -21.41 -12.59
C SER A 465 12.03 -20.85 -11.24
N THR A 466 11.13 -20.28 -10.44
CA THR A 466 11.51 -19.72 -9.13
C THR A 466 11.87 -20.77 -8.08
N LEU A 467 11.38 -22.01 -8.22
CA LEU A 467 11.69 -23.10 -7.29
C LEU A 467 13.00 -23.83 -7.62
N SER A 468 13.58 -23.61 -8.81
CA SER A 468 14.89 -24.14 -9.21
C SER A 468 16.06 -23.57 -8.38
N CYS A 469 15.91 -22.37 -7.79
CA CYS A 469 16.96 -21.69 -7.03
C CYS A 469 16.84 -21.92 -5.50
N ASP A 470 17.72 -22.75 -4.94
CA ASP A 470 17.84 -23.17 -3.52
C ASP A 470 16.53 -23.12 -2.71
N THR A 471 15.77 -24.21 -2.74
CA THR A 471 14.46 -24.28 -2.10
C THR A 471 14.34 -25.38 -1.04
N SER A 472 13.53 -25.09 -0.01
CA SER A 472 13.17 -26.05 1.03
C SER A 472 12.42 -27.25 0.43
N PRO A 473 12.60 -28.49 0.94
CA PRO A 473 11.87 -29.65 0.47
C PRO A 473 10.37 -29.60 0.82
N ASP A 474 9.99 -28.75 1.77
CA ASP A 474 8.64 -28.50 2.25
C ASP A 474 8.12 -27.16 1.71
N LEU A 475 6.94 -27.17 1.09
CA LEU A 475 6.32 -25.97 0.49
C LEU A 475 4.91 -25.74 1.03
N VAL A 476 4.50 -24.47 1.12
CA VAL A 476 3.10 -24.05 1.02
C VAL A 476 2.95 -23.22 -0.23
N ILE A 477 1.98 -23.57 -1.08
CA ILE A 477 1.60 -22.81 -2.27
C ILE A 477 0.21 -22.23 -2.03
N SER A 478 0.15 -20.91 -1.91
CA SER A 478 -1.09 -20.14 -1.85
C SER A 478 -1.47 -19.70 -3.26
N TYR A 479 -2.66 -20.04 -3.73
CA TYR A 479 -3.13 -19.63 -5.06
C TYR A 479 -4.67 -19.67 -5.09
N ASP A 480 -5.31 -18.68 -5.68
CA ASP A 480 -6.77 -18.55 -5.76
C ASP A 480 -7.43 -19.83 -6.28
N ILE A 481 -6.92 -20.33 -7.41
CA ILE A 481 -7.40 -21.57 -8.02
C ILE A 481 -6.58 -22.79 -7.61
N ALA A 482 -5.83 -22.74 -6.48
CA ALA A 482 -5.05 -23.86 -5.95
C ALA A 482 -5.85 -25.16 -5.96
N CYS A 483 -7.11 -25.13 -5.50
CA CYS A 483 -7.98 -26.30 -5.42
C CYS A 483 -8.38 -26.94 -6.76
N GLN A 484 -8.09 -26.28 -7.89
CA GLN A 484 -8.23 -26.81 -9.25
C GLN A 484 -6.87 -27.15 -9.83
N TRP A 485 -5.95 -26.18 -9.85
CA TRP A 485 -4.63 -26.25 -10.47
C TRP A 485 -3.77 -27.41 -9.94
N HIS A 486 -3.68 -27.61 -8.62
CA HIS A 486 -2.78 -28.61 -8.02
C HIS A 486 -3.02 -30.04 -8.52
N LYS A 487 -4.25 -30.39 -8.92
CA LYS A 487 -4.63 -31.73 -9.38
C LYS A 487 -3.87 -32.15 -10.64
N ASN A 488 -3.58 -31.17 -11.50
CA ASN A 488 -2.93 -31.38 -12.79
C ASN A 488 -1.45 -31.00 -12.75
N PHE A 489 -0.98 -30.28 -11.72
CA PHE A 489 0.38 -29.72 -11.66
C PHE A 489 1.49 -30.77 -11.86
N PHE A 490 1.46 -31.89 -11.12
CA PHE A 490 2.45 -32.98 -11.32
C PHE A 490 2.30 -33.66 -12.68
N VAL A 491 1.07 -33.86 -13.16
CA VAL A 491 0.77 -34.46 -14.48
C VAL A 491 1.25 -33.57 -15.64
N CYS A 492 1.22 -32.25 -15.48
CA CYS A 492 1.84 -31.29 -16.40
C CYS A 492 3.36 -31.33 -16.29
N MET A 493 3.90 -31.33 -15.07
CA MET A 493 5.34 -31.32 -14.78
C MET A 493 6.08 -32.53 -15.37
N ASP A 494 5.46 -33.71 -15.38
CA ASP A 494 6.05 -34.90 -15.99
C ASP A 494 6.29 -34.74 -17.50
N LYS A 495 5.51 -33.89 -18.20
CA LYS A 495 5.68 -33.58 -19.62
C LYS A 495 6.78 -32.54 -19.89
N TYR A 496 7.12 -31.72 -18.89
CA TYR A 496 8.19 -30.73 -18.98
C TYR A 496 9.58 -31.39 -18.96
N PRO A 497 10.62 -30.72 -19.50
CA PRO A 497 11.98 -31.27 -19.51
C PRO A 497 12.55 -31.31 -18.09
N ALA A 498 13.56 -32.14 -17.85
CA ALA A 498 14.08 -32.42 -16.51
C ALA A 498 14.55 -31.17 -15.72
N GLN A 499 14.95 -30.10 -16.42
CA GLN A 499 15.35 -28.81 -15.85
C GLN A 499 14.18 -28.04 -15.21
N LEU A 500 12.93 -28.34 -15.60
CA LEU A 500 11.70 -27.74 -15.09
C LEU A 500 10.90 -28.77 -14.27
N ARG A 501 11.58 -29.65 -13.54
CA ARG A 501 10.96 -30.60 -12.59
C ARG A 501 11.39 -30.26 -11.17
N LEU A 502 10.43 -30.29 -10.24
CA LEU A 502 10.71 -30.05 -8.83
C LEU A 502 11.58 -31.17 -8.23
N HIS A 503 12.48 -30.77 -7.33
CA HIS A 503 13.16 -31.70 -6.43
C HIS A 503 12.24 -32.11 -5.25
N GLN A 504 11.17 -31.36 -5.02
CA GLN A 504 10.15 -31.62 -4.01
C GLN A 504 9.22 -32.76 -4.42
N ILE A 505 8.92 -33.63 -3.46
CA ILE A 505 7.89 -34.68 -3.59
C ILE A 505 6.53 -34.07 -3.28
N GLU A 506 5.49 -34.39 -4.05
CA GLU A 506 4.11 -33.88 -3.88
C GLU A 506 3.61 -33.87 -2.43
N ARG A 507 3.86 -34.96 -1.67
CA ARG A 507 3.49 -35.09 -0.25
C ARG A 507 4.05 -34.02 0.70
N ASN A 508 5.10 -33.30 0.29
CA ASN A 508 5.69 -32.20 1.07
C ASN A 508 5.07 -30.83 0.72
N ILE A 509 4.20 -30.75 -0.29
CA ILE A 509 3.59 -29.52 -0.80
C ILE A 509 2.17 -29.41 -0.24
N LEU A 510 1.89 -28.30 0.45
CA LEU A 510 0.56 -27.97 0.94
C LEU A 510 -0.06 -26.86 0.08
N TYR A 511 -1.12 -27.19 -0.65
CA TYR A 511 -1.87 -26.25 -1.47
C TYR A 511 -2.99 -25.61 -0.66
N LEU A 512 -3.07 -24.27 -0.69
CA LEU A 512 -4.08 -23.48 0.02
C LEU A 512 -4.59 -22.35 -0.88
N VAL A 513 -5.80 -21.86 -0.57
CA VAL A 513 -6.39 -20.69 -1.23
C VAL A 513 -6.29 -19.51 -0.25
N PRO A 514 -5.93 -18.29 -0.69
CA PRO A 514 -5.88 -17.11 0.18
C PRO A 514 -7.20 -16.86 0.92
N LYS A 515 -7.14 -16.32 2.14
CA LYS A 515 -8.29 -16.17 3.04
C LYS A 515 -9.40 -15.28 2.51
N PHE A 516 -9.07 -14.25 1.73
CA PHE A 516 -10.03 -13.34 1.12
C PHE A 516 -10.78 -13.99 -0.04
N HIS A 517 -10.07 -14.81 -0.84
CA HIS A 517 -10.63 -15.50 -2.00
C HIS A 517 -11.38 -16.79 -1.63
N LEU A 518 -10.96 -17.49 -0.57
CA LEU A 518 -11.53 -18.75 -0.10
C LEU A 518 -13.07 -18.78 0.05
N PRO A 519 -13.77 -17.76 0.60
CA PRO A 519 -15.23 -17.74 0.74
C PRO A 519 -15.99 -17.89 -0.58
N ALA A 520 -15.41 -17.49 -1.72
CA ALA A 520 -16.01 -17.61 -3.05
C ALA A 520 -16.04 -19.05 -3.58
N HIS A 521 -15.30 -19.97 -2.96
CA HIS A 521 -15.25 -21.36 -3.37
C HIS A 521 -16.37 -22.17 -2.70
N VAL A 522 -16.80 -23.25 -3.36
CA VAL A 522 -17.74 -24.23 -2.76
C VAL A 522 -17.22 -24.75 -1.41
N LEU A 523 -18.15 -25.13 -0.53
CA LEU A 523 -17.88 -25.55 0.85
C LEU A 523 -16.77 -26.61 0.99
N LYS A 524 -16.71 -27.59 0.08
CA LYS A 524 -15.64 -28.60 0.05
C LYS A 524 -14.23 -27.98 -0.08
N CYS A 525 -14.09 -26.94 -0.91
CA CYS A 525 -12.84 -26.21 -1.08
C CYS A 525 -12.55 -25.32 0.13
N ARG A 526 -13.57 -24.62 0.65
CA ARG A 526 -13.49 -23.83 1.89
C ARG A 526 -12.93 -24.63 3.07
N ASN A 527 -13.27 -25.91 3.18
CA ASN A 527 -12.79 -26.75 4.28
C ASN A 527 -11.39 -27.33 4.00
N ASN A 528 -11.10 -27.74 2.76
CA ASN A 528 -9.88 -28.48 2.42
C ASN A 528 -8.67 -27.62 2.05
N PHE A 529 -8.85 -26.35 1.68
CA PHE A 529 -7.80 -25.42 1.25
C PHE A 529 -7.63 -24.21 2.19
N SER A 530 -8.24 -24.27 3.38
CA SER A 530 -8.17 -23.21 4.40
C SER A 530 -6.84 -23.17 5.13
N PHE A 531 -6.23 -21.99 5.21
CA PHE A 531 -5.14 -21.70 6.14
C PHE A 531 -5.54 -21.92 7.61
N ASN A 532 -6.78 -21.55 7.99
CA ASN A 532 -7.24 -21.64 9.38
C ASN A 532 -7.39 -23.09 9.85
N PHE A 533 -7.68 -24.02 8.93
CA PHE A 533 -7.76 -25.45 9.23
C PHE A 533 -6.47 -26.21 8.90
N SER A 534 -5.35 -25.54 8.60
CA SER A 534 -4.14 -26.27 8.20
C SER A 534 -3.06 -26.22 9.28
N ALA A 535 -2.67 -27.39 9.76
CA ALA A 535 -1.56 -27.52 10.70
C ALA A 535 -0.27 -26.90 10.16
N LYS A 536 0.58 -26.40 11.07
CA LYS A 536 1.97 -25.99 10.78
C LYS A 536 2.12 -24.79 9.82
N VAL A 537 1.05 -24.03 9.51
CA VAL A 537 1.12 -22.81 8.67
C VAL A 537 1.14 -21.49 9.46
N GLY A 538 0.81 -21.51 10.75
CA GLY A 538 0.70 -20.31 11.60
C GLY A 538 -0.40 -19.33 11.13
N ARG A 539 -0.39 -18.09 11.63
CA ARG A 539 -1.34 -17.04 11.20
C ARG A 539 -0.98 -16.42 9.84
N THR A 540 -0.72 -17.25 8.83
CA THR A 540 -0.53 -16.83 7.43
C THR A 540 -1.91 -16.56 6.79
N ASP A 541 -2.01 -15.61 5.87
CA ASP A 541 -3.25 -15.24 5.15
C ASP A 541 -3.27 -15.65 3.67
N GLY A 542 -2.13 -15.60 2.98
CA GLY A 542 -1.99 -15.89 1.55
C GLY A 542 -1.99 -14.64 0.65
N GLU A 543 -2.41 -13.49 1.17
CA GLU A 543 -2.71 -12.23 0.43
C GLU A 543 -1.45 -11.42 0.06
N ALA A 544 -0.30 -12.07 -0.07
CA ALA A 544 0.96 -11.38 -0.37
C ALA A 544 0.96 -10.69 -1.76
N PRO A 545 0.46 -11.31 -2.86
CA PRO A 545 0.47 -10.67 -4.18
C PRO A 545 -0.35 -9.38 -4.22
N GLU A 546 -1.57 -9.41 -3.68
CA GLU A 546 -2.52 -8.29 -3.66
C GLU A 546 -1.96 -7.02 -3.00
N ARG A 547 -1.26 -7.19 -1.87
CA ARG A 547 -0.53 -6.09 -1.20
C ARG A 547 0.62 -5.56 -2.06
N GLY A 548 1.28 -6.44 -2.80
CA GLY A 548 2.26 -6.06 -3.81
C GLY A 548 1.66 -5.27 -4.98
N TRP A 549 0.46 -5.64 -5.43
CA TRP A 549 -0.23 -5.00 -6.55
C TRP A 549 -0.67 -3.58 -6.26
N ALA A 550 -1.08 -3.27 -5.04
CA ALA A 550 -1.39 -1.88 -4.64
C ALA A 550 -0.23 -0.92 -4.97
N ALA A 551 1.02 -1.35 -4.79
CA ALA A 551 2.21 -0.55 -5.06
C ALA A 551 2.60 -0.47 -6.55
N THR A 552 2.35 -1.53 -7.33
CA THR A 552 2.73 -1.58 -8.77
C THR A 552 1.63 -1.12 -9.71
N ASN A 553 0.36 -1.13 -9.29
CA ASN A 553 -0.77 -0.72 -10.13
C ASN A 553 -0.71 0.75 -10.56
N ALA A 554 -0.03 1.61 -9.80
CA ALA A 554 0.23 3.00 -10.20
C ALA A 554 1.09 3.12 -11.48
N LEU A 555 1.90 2.09 -11.80
CA LEU A 555 2.71 2.03 -13.02
C LEU A 555 1.91 1.55 -14.24
N ALA A 556 0.70 1.02 -14.06
CA ALA A 556 -0.04 0.35 -15.14
C ALA A 556 -0.20 1.21 -16.40
N ASN A 557 -0.49 2.51 -16.23
CA ASN A 557 -0.69 3.43 -17.36
C ASN A 557 0.62 3.75 -18.09
N SER A 558 1.73 3.99 -17.37
CA SER A 558 3.02 4.30 -17.99
C SER A 558 3.65 3.08 -18.66
N MET A 559 3.52 1.90 -18.05
CA MET A 559 4.02 0.64 -18.62
C MET A 559 3.24 0.18 -19.87
N LYS A 560 1.98 0.59 -20.02
CA LYS A 560 1.07 0.07 -21.05
C LYS A 560 1.56 0.30 -22.49
N GLU A 561 2.15 1.48 -22.73
CA GLU A 561 2.65 1.92 -24.05
C GLU A 561 4.17 1.69 -24.21
N MET A 562 4.81 0.95 -23.28
CA MET A 562 6.24 0.64 -23.38
C MET A 562 6.50 -0.60 -24.24
N GLY A 563 7.67 -0.62 -24.88
CA GLY A 563 8.19 -1.81 -25.54
C GLY A 563 8.47 -2.96 -24.56
N PRO A 564 8.70 -4.19 -25.08
CA PRO A 564 8.85 -5.37 -24.24
C PRO A 564 10.07 -5.30 -23.32
N GLY A 565 11.25 -4.92 -23.81
CA GLY A 565 12.48 -4.81 -23.03
C GLY A 565 12.40 -3.74 -21.96
N SER A 566 12.11 -2.50 -22.39
CA SER A 566 11.98 -1.34 -21.52
C SER A 566 11.01 -1.57 -20.37
N ARG A 567 9.86 -2.22 -20.62
CA ARG A 567 8.88 -2.53 -19.56
C ARG A 567 9.39 -3.56 -18.56
N ARG A 568 10.03 -4.66 -19.01
CA ARG A 568 10.57 -5.70 -18.11
C ARG A 568 11.69 -5.15 -17.26
N ASP A 569 12.65 -4.44 -17.85
CA ASP A 569 13.77 -3.82 -17.14
C ASP A 569 13.28 -2.82 -16.07
N THR A 570 12.24 -2.04 -16.38
CA THR A 570 11.64 -1.05 -15.45
C THR A 570 10.85 -1.73 -14.32
N LEU A 571 10.09 -2.78 -14.63
CA LEU A 571 9.40 -3.57 -13.60
C LEU A 571 10.39 -4.31 -12.69
N ASP A 572 11.47 -4.90 -13.23
CA ASP A 572 12.55 -5.49 -12.44
C ASP A 572 13.17 -4.48 -11.45
N ASP A 573 13.44 -3.26 -11.89
CA ASP A 573 13.99 -2.20 -11.03
C ASP A 573 13.01 -1.78 -9.93
N HIS A 574 11.72 -1.63 -10.25
CA HIS A 574 10.66 -1.39 -9.26
C HIS A 574 10.46 -2.54 -8.28
N PHE A 575 10.56 -3.80 -8.73
CA PHE A 575 10.53 -4.96 -7.83
C PHE A 575 11.80 -5.03 -6.97
N GLY A 576 12.94 -4.58 -7.51
CA GLY A 576 14.20 -4.37 -6.80
C GLY A 576 14.08 -3.38 -5.66
N ASP A 577 13.53 -2.19 -5.93
CA ASP A 577 13.23 -1.18 -4.91
C ASP A 577 12.23 -1.69 -3.87
N TYR A 578 11.13 -2.31 -4.32
CA TYR A 578 10.11 -2.85 -3.43
C TYR A 578 10.69 -3.90 -2.46
N ASN A 579 11.47 -4.85 -2.96
CA ASN A 579 12.16 -5.84 -2.14
C ASN A 579 13.21 -5.21 -1.24
N TRP A 580 13.93 -4.17 -1.69
CA TRP A 580 14.89 -3.45 -0.87
C TRP A 580 14.22 -2.74 0.31
N CYS A 581 13.10 -2.04 0.07
CA CYS A 581 12.30 -1.43 1.11
C CYS A 581 11.78 -2.46 2.12
N LYS A 582 11.32 -3.64 1.66
CA LYS A 582 10.95 -4.76 2.55
C LYS A 582 12.13 -5.25 3.39
N ILE A 583 13.33 -5.34 2.80
CA ILE A 583 14.56 -5.73 3.53
C ILE A 583 14.90 -4.70 4.61
N ILE A 584 14.84 -3.40 4.32
CA ILE A 584 15.06 -2.34 5.33
C ILE A 584 14.02 -2.45 6.45
N ILE A 585 12.73 -2.56 6.12
CA ILE A 585 11.64 -2.72 7.09
C ILE A 585 11.79 -3.99 7.95
N ILE A 586 12.42 -5.05 7.43
CA ILE A 586 12.75 -6.26 8.18
C ILE A 586 14.04 -6.10 9.02
N GLY A 587 15.03 -5.34 8.52
CA GLY A 587 16.37 -5.18 9.08
C GLY A 587 16.48 -4.12 10.18
N ASP A 588 16.13 -2.87 9.86
CA ASP A 588 16.05 -1.75 10.83
C ASP A 588 15.12 -2.10 12.00
N ILE A 589 14.17 -2.97 11.70
CA ILE A 589 13.09 -3.39 12.57
C ILE A 589 13.16 -4.93 12.77
N ALA A 590 14.38 -5.41 13.07
CA ALA A 590 14.58 -6.61 13.88
C ALA A 590 13.72 -6.54 15.17
N SER A 591 13.47 -5.34 15.68
CA SER A 591 12.45 -5.05 16.69
C SER A 591 11.02 -5.39 16.26
N ILE A 592 10.57 -5.29 15.01
CA ILE A 592 9.24 -5.74 14.56
C ILE A 592 9.14 -7.26 14.59
N ILE A 593 10.18 -7.99 14.21
CA ILE A 593 10.17 -9.46 14.34
C ILE A 593 10.14 -9.82 15.84
N CYS A 594 10.90 -9.12 16.69
CA CYS A 594 10.87 -9.29 18.14
C CYS A 594 9.52 -8.86 18.79
N GLU A 595 8.89 -7.77 18.38
CA GLU A 595 7.57 -7.34 18.88
C GLU A 595 6.50 -8.32 18.41
N LYS A 596 6.44 -8.67 17.12
CA LYS A 596 5.54 -9.72 16.62
C LYS A 596 5.78 -11.07 17.31
N TYR A 597 7.00 -11.37 17.73
CA TYR A 597 7.30 -12.55 18.53
C TYR A 597 6.75 -12.42 19.95
N LYS A 598 6.91 -11.28 20.64
CA LYS A 598 6.29 -11.01 21.95
C LYS A 598 4.76 -11.10 21.87
N ASP A 599 4.16 -10.46 20.86
CA ASP A 599 2.72 -10.52 20.58
C ASP A 599 2.27 -11.97 20.35
N ALA A 600 3.01 -12.74 19.57
CA ALA A 600 2.72 -14.15 19.31
C ALA A 600 2.86 -15.02 20.58
N VAL A 601 3.82 -14.73 21.47
CA VAL A 601 3.98 -15.41 22.76
C VAL A 601 2.81 -15.07 23.71
N ALA A 602 2.42 -13.80 23.80
CA ALA A 602 1.29 -13.36 24.60
C ALA A 602 -0.03 -13.96 24.10
N ALA A 603 -0.32 -13.82 22.79
CA ALA A 603 -1.50 -14.40 22.16
C ALA A 603 -1.52 -15.94 22.26
N ARG A 604 -0.35 -16.61 22.21
CA ARG A 604 -0.28 -18.06 22.46
C ARG A 604 -0.67 -18.41 23.89
N ALA A 605 -0.22 -17.65 24.90
CA ALA A 605 -0.59 -17.90 26.29
C ALA A 605 -2.10 -17.77 26.50
N GLN A 606 -2.72 -16.73 25.91
CA GLN A 606 -4.17 -16.54 25.91
C GLN A 606 -4.89 -17.70 25.21
N HIS A 607 -4.60 -17.97 23.93
CA HIS A 607 -5.28 -19.03 23.16
C HIS A 607 -5.15 -20.42 23.79
N VAL A 608 -4.00 -20.75 24.40
CA VAL A 608 -3.81 -22.04 25.09
C VAL A 608 -4.69 -22.13 26.34
N THR A 609 -4.79 -21.03 27.09
CA THR A 609 -5.66 -20.96 28.29
C THR A 609 -7.13 -21.10 27.90
N GLU A 610 -7.59 -20.33 26.90
CA GLU A 610 -8.96 -20.38 26.36
C GLU A 610 -9.29 -21.77 25.81
N PHE A 611 -8.39 -22.38 25.04
CA PHE A 611 -8.58 -23.71 24.46
C PHE A 611 -8.71 -24.79 25.54
N ILE A 612 -7.84 -24.77 26.56
CA ILE A 612 -7.93 -25.73 27.68
C ILE A 612 -9.23 -25.53 28.47
N SER A 613 -9.57 -24.29 28.82
CA SER A 613 -10.82 -24.00 29.55
C SER A 613 -12.07 -24.43 28.77
N TYR A 614 -12.07 -24.24 27.45
CA TYR A 614 -13.17 -24.68 26.58
C TYR A 614 -13.24 -26.21 26.45
N GLU A 615 -12.09 -26.89 26.35
CA GLU A 615 -12.03 -28.35 26.34
C GLU A 615 -12.50 -28.95 27.67
N ASP A 616 -12.02 -28.41 28.81
CA ASP A 616 -12.41 -28.88 30.14
C ASP A 616 -13.91 -28.73 30.38
N ALA A 617 -14.50 -27.59 29.96
CA ALA A 617 -15.95 -27.36 30.02
C ALA A 617 -16.73 -28.38 29.17
N LEU A 618 -16.30 -28.65 27.93
CA LEU A 618 -16.92 -29.65 27.08
C LEU A 618 -16.75 -31.08 27.61
N ARG A 619 -15.65 -31.38 28.31
CA ARG A 619 -15.39 -32.72 28.86
C ARG A 619 -16.36 -33.11 29.98
N VAL A 620 -16.95 -32.15 30.70
CA VAL A 620 -17.95 -32.42 31.76
C VAL A 620 -19.11 -33.26 31.23
N GLU A 621 -19.63 -32.92 30.05
CA GLU A 621 -20.82 -33.60 29.47
C GLU A 621 -20.49 -34.44 28.24
N HIS A 622 -19.36 -34.20 27.56
CA HIS A 622 -19.08 -34.73 26.22
C HIS A 622 -17.67 -35.35 26.06
N SER A 623 -17.01 -35.77 27.15
CA SER A 623 -15.62 -36.28 27.11
C SER A 623 -15.31 -37.27 25.97
N ASN A 624 -16.18 -38.28 25.76
CA ASN A 624 -16.02 -39.27 24.69
C ASN A 624 -16.06 -38.63 23.27
N ALA A 625 -16.92 -37.62 23.05
CA ALA A 625 -16.97 -36.91 21.78
C ALA A 625 -15.73 -36.03 21.56
N VAL A 626 -15.19 -35.41 22.63
CA VAL A 626 -13.93 -34.65 22.58
C VAL A 626 -12.76 -35.56 22.19
N ASP A 627 -12.66 -36.76 22.77
CA ASP A 627 -11.59 -37.71 22.44
C ASP A 627 -11.71 -38.27 21.02
N GLN A 628 -12.92 -38.61 20.58
CA GLN A 628 -13.17 -39.01 19.18
C GLN A 628 -12.80 -37.90 18.20
N TRP A 629 -13.20 -36.66 18.48
CA TRP A 629 -12.87 -35.50 17.65
C TRP A 629 -11.36 -35.25 17.58
N ARG A 630 -10.65 -35.34 18.71
CA ARG A 630 -9.19 -35.24 18.77
C ARG A 630 -8.52 -36.27 17.87
N VAL A 631 -8.98 -37.52 17.88
CA VAL A 631 -8.47 -38.56 16.97
C VAL A 631 -8.74 -38.22 15.50
N MET A 632 -9.92 -37.70 15.16
CA MET A 632 -10.25 -37.28 13.78
C MET A 632 -9.36 -36.11 13.31
N VAL A 633 -9.13 -35.10 14.16
CA VAL A 633 -8.24 -33.97 13.85
C VAL A 633 -6.82 -34.44 13.63
N LEU A 634 -6.24 -35.21 14.57
CA LEU A 634 -4.85 -35.69 14.44
C LEU A 634 -4.66 -36.60 13.21
N ALA A 635 -5.63 -37.47 12.90
CA ALA A 635 -5.59 -38.31 11.72
C ALA A 635 -5.58 -37.49 10.42
N TRP A 636 -6.40 -36.42 10.34
CA TRP A 636 -6.49 -35.58 9.15
C TRP A 636 -5.35 -34.56 9.02
N GLU A 637 -4.81 -34.04 10.13
CA GLU A 637 -3.60 -33.20 10.13
C GLU A 637 -2.36 -33.99 9.70
N SER A 638 -2.28 -35.29 10.04
CA SER A 638 -1.22 -36.19 9.58
C SER A 638 -1.41 -36.66 8.14
N ASP A 639 -2.66 -36.83 7.69
CA ASP A 639 -3.01 -37.34 6.37
C ASP A 639 -4.30 -36.69 5.86
N ARG A 640 -4.17 -35.69 4.98
CA ARG A 640 -5.30 -34.93 4.43
C ARG A 640 -6.17 -35.73 3.45
N THR A 641 -5.84 -37.00 3.17
CA THR A 641 -6.74 -37.92 2.45
C THR A 641 -7.83 -38.51 3.35
N LYS A 642 -7.68 -38.42 4.68
CA LYS A 642 -8.71 -38.80 5.65
C LYS A 642 -9.93 -37.86 5.58
N PRO A 643 -11.09 -38.25 6.14
CA PRO A 643 -12.23 -37.35 6.27
C PRO A 643 -11.85 -36.08 7.04
N ASN A 644 -12.17 -34.91 6.49
CA ASN A 644 -11.91 -33.63 7.13
C ASN A 644 -12.94 -33.39 8.25
N PRO A 645 -12.55 -33.37 9.54
CA PRO A 645 -13.48 -33.19 10.65
C PRO A 645 -14.19 -31.84 10.60
N PHE A 646 -13.51 -30.78 10.13
CA PHE A 646 -14.06 -29.42 10.04
C PHE A 646 -15.14 -29.26 8.95
N SER A 647 -15.46 -30.31 8.20
CA SER A 647 -16.57 -30.28 7.25
C SER A 647 -17.91 -30.47 7.96
N PRO A 648 -18.88 -29.54 7.81
CA PRO A 648 -20.16 -29.66 8.48
C PRO A 648 -20.93 -30.89 7.98
N THR A 649 -21.40 -31.70 8.92
CA THR A 649 -22.18 -32.93 8.69
C THR A 649 -23.69 -32.67 8.59
N LEU A 650 -24.12 -31.41 8.81
CA LEU A 650 -25.51 -31.00 8.74
C LEU A 650 -26.10 -31.21 7.34
N ARG A 651 -27.32 -31.75 7.28
CA ARG A 651 -28.08 -31.77 6.02
C ARG A 651 -28.40 -30.32 5.62
N PRO A 652 -28.17 -29.91 4.36
CA PRO A 652 -28.65 -28.62 3.87
C PRO A 652 -30.17 -28.68 3.75
N VAL A 653 -30.87 -28.22 4.80
CA VAL A 653 -32.32 -28.02 4.76
C VAL A 653 -32.57 -26.61 4.23
N THR A 654 -33.27 -26.49 3.10
CA THR A 654 -33.68 -25.17 2.60
C THR A 654 -34.85 -24.66 3.42
N GLU A 655 -35.03 -23.34 3.50
CA GLU A 655 -36.18 -22.74 4.19
C GLU A 655 -37.51 -23.30 3.68
N ASN A 656 -37.65 -23.48 2.36
CA ASN A 656 -38.82 -24.12 1.75
C ASN A 656 -39.01 -25.58 2.17
N ALA A 657 -37.93 -26.33 2.43
CA ALA A 657 -38.02 -27.68 2.97
C ALA A 657 -38.45 -27.68 4.45
N VAL A 658 -38.01 -26.70 5.25
CA VAL A 658 -38.51 -26.50 6.62
C VAL A 658 -39.99 -26.15 6.61
N ARG A 659 -40.42 -25.16 5.81
CA ARG A 659 -41.83 -24.77 5.65
C ARG A 659 -42.71 -25.94 5.21
N LEU A 660 -42.25 -26.75 4.26
CA LEU A 660 -42.96 -27.95 3.80
C LEU A 660 -43.12 -29.02 4.88
N GLU A 661 -42.10 -29.20 5.74
CA GLU A 661 -42.18 -30.17 6.83
C GLU A 661 -43.10 -29.66 7.96
N LEU A 662 -43.01 -28.39 8.33
CA LEU A 662 -43.91 -27.76 9.31
C LEU A 662 -45.38 -27.86 8.85
N ALA A 663 -45.68 -27.60 7.57
CA ALA A 663 -47.03 -27.75 7.03
C ALA A 663 -47.55 -29.22 7.06
N ARG A 664 -46.65 -30.22 6.97
CA ARG A 664 -47.00 -31.65 7.15
C ARG A 664 -47.28 -31.98 8.61
N GLU A 665 -46.49 -31.44 9.54
CA GLU A 665 -46.69 -31.60 10.97
C GLU A 665 -48.01 -30.97 11.43
N GLU A 666 -48.32 -29.75 10.98
CA GLU A 666 -49.57 -29.03 11.27
C GLU A 666 -50.79 -29.84 10.82
N LYS A 667 -50.76 -30.41 9.60
CA LYS A 667 -51.81 -31.32 9.11
C LYS A 667 -52.03 -32.56 10.00
N THR A 668 -51.00 -32.99 10.73
CA THR A 668 -51.01 -34.23 11.52
C THR A 668 -51.36 -33.98 12.99
N LYS A 669 -51.11 -32.77 13.52
CA LYS A 669 -51.27 -32.39 14.93
C LYS A 669 -52.48 -31.46 15.17
N ASN A 670 -53.66 -31.80 14.65
CA ASN A 670 -54.91 -31.09 14.96
C ASN A 670 -55.37 -31.35 16.41
N VAL A 671 -54.76 -30.66 17.39
CA VAL A 671 -55.07 -30.77 18.82
C VAL A 671 -55.67 -29.48 19.38
N ILE A 672 -55.57 -28.34 18.68
CA ILE A 672 -56.12 -27.05 19.10
C ILE A 672 -56.81 -26.38 17.89
N GLU A 673 -58.12 -26.11 18.00
CA GLU A 673 -58.90 -25.42 16.95
C GLU A 673 -58.66 -23.91 16.99
N ILE A 674 -57.48 -23.46 16.54
CA ILE A 674 -57.18 -22.03 16.41
C ILE A 674 -57.76 -21.52 15.09
N ARG A 675 -58.73 -20.60 15.19
CA ARG A 675 -59.49 -20.09 14.03
C ARG A 675 -58.83 -18.86 13.41
N HIS A 676 -57.77 -19.09 12.64
CA HIS A 676 -57.17 -18.07 11.77
C HIS A 676 -56.62 -18.72 10.48
N ASP A 677 -56.68 -18.00 9.35
CA ASP A 677 -56.32 -18.53 8.02
C ASP A 677 -54.80 -18.61 7.77
N VAL A 678 -53.98 -18.18 8.72
CA VAL A 678 -52.49 -18.20 8.69
C VAL A 678 -52.03 -19.14 9.79
N SER A 679 -51.20 -20.14 9.47
CA SER A 679 -50.81 -21.18 10.44
C SER A 679 -49.76 -20.70 11.46
N PRO A 680 -49.54 -21.41 12.59
CA PRO A 680 -48.53 -21.03 13.58
C PRO A 680 -47.10 -20.91 13.02
N SER A 681 -46.70 -21.82 12.13
CA SER A 681 -45.38 -21.74 11.50
C SER A 681 -45.28 -20.59 10.50
N GLU A 682 -46.36 -20.31 9.75
CA GLU A 682 -46.40 -19.18 8.84
C GLU A 682 -46.40 -17.84 9.60
N PHE A 683 -47.13 -17.74 10.70
CA PHE A 683 -47.13 -16.57 11.59
C PHE A 683 -45.71 -16.24 12.11
N ILE A 684 -44.95 -17.24 12.57
CA ILE A 684 -43.56 -17.04 13.00
C ILE A 684 -42.67 -16.64 11.81
N ALA A 685 -42.84 -17.28 10.65
CA ALA A 685 -42.07 -16.95 9.44
C ALA A 685 -42.34 -15.52 8.92
N GLN A 686 -43.58 -15.04 9.03
CA GLN A 686 -43.95 -13.65 8.73
C GLN A 686 -43.31 -12.68 9.73
N GLY A 687 -43.28 -13.02 11.03
CA GLY A 687 -42.63 -12.19 12.06
C GLY A 687 -41.13 -12.03 11.81
N LEU A 688 -40.41 -13.12 11.53
CA LEU A 688 -38.98 -13.10 11.18
C LEU A 688 -38.69 -12.27 9.91
N GLN A 689 -39.56 -12.35 8.89
CA GLN A 689 -39.46 -11.50 7.69
C GLN A 689 -39.71 -10.02 7.99
N LEU A 690 -40.53 -9.70 8.99
CA LEU A 690 -40.78 -8.32 9.42
C LEU A 690 -39.60 -7.76 10.23
N GLU A 691 -38.99 -8.55 11.12
CA GLU A 691 -37.72 -8.18 11.77
C GLU A 691 -36.62 -7.93 10.72
N GLU A 692 -36.45 -8.83 9.74
CA GLU A 692 -35.48 -8.64 8.66
C GLU A 692 -35.78 -7.37 7.83
N ALA A 693 -37.06 -7.08 7.57
CA ALA A 693 -37.46 -5.87 6.86
C ALA A 693 -37.25 -4.59 7.69
N GLN A 694 -37.42 -4.63 9.01
CA GLN A 694 -37.07 -3.53 9.92
C GLN A 694 -35.56 -3.26 9.91
N VAL A 695 -34.73 -4.30 10.01
CA VAL A 695 -33.26 -4.17 9.95
C VAL A 695 -32.81 -3.59 8.62
N ARG A 696 -33.28 -4.15 7.49
CA ARG A 696 -32.99 -3.61 6.15
C ARG A 696 -33.40 -2.15 5.99
N LEU A 697 -34.55 -1.75 6.53
CA LEU A 697 -34.98 -0.34 6.52
C LEU A 697 -34.08 0.55 7.39
N ILE A 698 -33.54 0.06 8.51
CA ILE A 698 -32.56 0.80 9.32
C ILE A 698 -31.27 1.00 8.52
N ASP A 699 -30.79 -0.02 7.82
CA ASP A 699 -29.56 0.07 7.01
C ASP A 699 -29.76 0.97 5.78
N ASP A 700 -30.88 0.82 5.05
CA ASP A 700 -31.29 1.72 3.96
C ASP A 700 -31.38 3.20 4.43
N MET A 701 -31.78 3.44 5.69
CA MET A 701 -31.82 4.78 6.29
C MET A 701 -30.42 5.30 6.69
N LYS A 702 -29.49 4.42 7.08
CA LYS A 702 -28.10 4.76 7.44
C LYS A 702 -27.22 5.03 6.21
N GLU A 703 -27.42 4.30 5.11
CA GLU A 703 -26.67 4.51 3.86
C GLU A 703 -26.95 5.88 3.21
N LEU A 704 -28.05 6.54 3.59
CA LEU A 704 -28.42 7.85 3.06
C LEU A 704 -27.74 9.00 3.82
N GLY A 705 -26.67 9.54 3.23
CA GLY A 705 -25.98 10.73 3.73
C GLY A 705 -26.81 12.02 3.70
N ALA A 706 -26.26 13.10 4.27
CA ALA A 706 -26.97 14.34 4.60
C ALA A 706 -27.69 15.09 3.44
N HIS A 707 -27.38 14.78 2.18
CA HIS A 707 -27.93 15.43 0.99
C HIS A 707 -28.90 14.50 0.22
N PHE A 708 -30.00 14.16 0.87
CA PHE A 708 -31.08 13.35 0.31
C PHE A 708 -31.76 14.01 -0.91
N THR A 709 -32.00 13.25 -1.97
CA THR A 709 -32.99 13.63 -2.98
C THR A 709 -34.41 13.29 -2.50
N ASP A 710 -35.41 14.06 -2.95
CA ASP A 710 -36.81 13.79 -2.57
C ASP A 710 -37.32 12.43 -3.10
N LEU A 711 -36.72 11.90 -4.17
CA LEU A 711 -36.99 10.55 -4.67
C LEU A 711 -36.53 9.47 -3.67
N GLN A 712 -35.35 9.63 -3.07
CA GLN A 712 -34.84 8.72 -2.03
C GLN A 712 -35.71 8.79 -0.77
N ARG A 713 -36.06 10.00 -0.30
CA ARG A 713 -36.98 10.18 0.83
C ARG A 713 -38.33 9.51 0.59
N THR A 714 -38.89 9.71 -0.61
CA THR A 714 -40.16 9.10 -1.00
C THR A 714 -40.09 7.57 -0.97
N ARG A 715 -39.00 6.97 -1.44
CA ARG A 715 -38.81 5.51 -1.42
C ARG A 715 -38.74 4.95 0.01
N ILE A 716 -37.94 5.57 0.88
CA ILE A 716 -37.85 5.17 2.30
C ILE A 716 -39.21 5.30 2.99
N GLN A 717 -39.91 6.43 2.79
CA GLN A 717 -41.24 6.63 3.37
C GLN A 717 -42.26 5.59 2.86
N GLN A 718 -42.23 5.23 1.58
CA GLN A 718 -43.09 4.19 1.02
C GLN A 718 -42.77 2.80 1.61
N GLN A 719 -41.49 2.50 1.84
CA GLN A 719 -41.03 1.25 2.45
C GLN A 719 -41.45 1.17 3.93
N ALA A 720 -41.24 2.26 4.70
CA ALA A 720 -41.75 2.42 6.06
C ALA A 720 -43.27 2.22 6.12
N ASN A 721 -44.04 2.94 5.29
CA ASN A 721 -45.50 2.81 5.22
C ASN A 721 -45.97 1.42 4.76
N CYS A 722 -45.14 0.65 4.05
CA CYS A 722 -45.44 -0.74 3.70
C CYS A 722 -45.19 -1.69 4.89
N ILE A 723 -44.07 -1.50 5.59
CA ILE A 723 -43.71 -2.29 6.78
C ILE A 723 -44.71 -2.05 7.91
N SER A 724 -45.05 -0.79 8.22
CA SER A 724 -46.04 -0.46 9.27
C SER A 724 -47.35 -1.21 9.07
N ARG A 725 -47.97 -1.10 7.89
CA ARG A 725 -49.23 -1.79 7.57
C ARG A 725 -49.15 -3.31 7.66
N LYS A 726 -47.97 -3.91 7.42
CA LYS A 726 -47.77 -5.35 7.60
C LYS A 726 -47.58 -5.73 9.07
N ILE A 727 -46.90 -4.88 9.85
CA ILE A 727 -46.77 -5.05 11.30
C ILE A 727 -48.15 -4.94 11.96
N ASP A 728 -48.96 -3.94 11.62
CA ASP A 728 -50.33 -3.76 12.12
C ASP A 728 -51.18 -5.01 11.86
N ALA A 729 -51.16 -5.51 10.61
CA ALA A 729 -51.86 -6.72 10.23
C ALA A 729 -51.34 -7.97 10.97
N TRP A 730 -50.03 -8.10 11.15
CA TRP A 730 -49.40 -9.22 11.87
C TRP A 730 -49.67 -9.18 13.37
N ILE A 731 -49.79 -8.01 13.99
CA ILE A 731 -50.16 -7.84 15.40
C ILE A 731 -51.60 -8.32 15.65
N GLU A 732 -52.55 -8.10 14.73
CA GLU A 732 -53.89 -8.69 14.87
C GLU A 732 -53.86 -10.23 14.87
N ILE A 733 -52.98 -10.84 14.06
CA ILE A 733 -52.75 -12.29 14.05
C ILE A 733 -52.06 -12.75 15.35
N GLN A 734 -51.10 -11.96 15.85
CA GLN A 734 -50.39 -12.22 17.11
C GLN A 734 -51.34 -12.25 18.30
N LYS A 735 -52.38 -11.40 18.36
CA LYS A 735 -53.39 -11.44 19.44
C LYS A 735 -54.11 -12.81 19.54
N VAL A 736 -54.22 -13.54 18.43
CA VAL A 736 -54.83 -14.88 18.39
C VAL A 736 -53.85 -15.95 18.90
N TYR A 737 -52.60 -15.94 18.44
CA TYR A 737 -51.59 -16.96 18.78
C TYR A 737 -50.87 -16.72 20.11
N MET A 738 -50.71 -15.46 20.51
CA MET A 738 -49.91 -15.03 21.66
C MET A 738 -50.65 -13.96 22.48
N PRO A 739 -51.89 -14.19 22.97
CA PRO A 739 -52.77 -13.15 23.53
C PRO A 739 -52.16 -12.32 24.68
N LYS A 740 -51.15 -12.85 25.39
CA LYS A 740 -50.38 -12.10 26.40
C LYS A 740 -49.59 -10.92 25.85
N THR A 741 -49.17 -10.93 24.58
CA THR A 741 -48.43 -9.79 23.98
C THR A 741 -49.30 -8.55 23.88
N SER A 742 -50.63 -8.68 23.83
CA SER A 742 -51.56 -7.54 23.89
C SER A 742 -51.31 -6.63 25.10
N LEU A 743 -50.89 -7.20 26.23
CA LEU A 743 -50.52 -6.45 27.45
C LEU A 743 -49.12 -5.83 27.37
N LEU A 744 -48.24 -6.34 26.52
CA LEU A 744 -46.91 -5.78 26.27
C LEU A 744 -47.04 -4.61 25.29
N CYS A 745 -47.74 -4.80 24.17
CA CYS A 745 -48.06 -3.74 23.20
C CYS A 745 -48.76 -2.56 23.89
N ALA A 746 -49.82 -2.80 24.68
CA ALA A 746 -50.49 -1.73 25.42
C ALA A 746 -49.57 -0.98 26.40
N ARG A 747 -48.61 -1.68 27.04
CA ARG A 747 -47.60 -1.05 27.91
C ARG A 747 -46.59 -0.20 27.16
N ASP A 748 -46.30 -0.55 25.90
CA ASP A 748 -45.43 0.25 25.05
C ASP A 748 -46.19 1.43 24.43
N ASP A 749 -47.44 1.25 24.04
CA ASP A 749 -48.33 2.36 23.64
C ASP A 749 -48.46 3.40 24.76
N ASP A 750 -48.68 2.96 26.01
CA ASP A 750 -48.72 3.81 27.22
C ASP A 750 -47.39 4.55 27.52
N ARG A 751 -46.26 4.08 26.97
CA ARG A 751 -44.94 4.73 27.12
C ARG A 751 -44.69 5.85 26.10
N HIS A 752 -45.49 5.93 25.04
CA HIS A 752 -45.37 6.97 24.03
C HIS A 752 -46.28 8.16 24.35
N ALA A 753 -45.85 9.37 24.02
CA ALA A 753 -46.67 10.56 24.23
C ALA A 753 -47.89 10.54 23.29
N PRO A 754 -49.12 10.84 23.77
CA PRO A 754 -50.31 10.73 22.96
C PRO A 754 -50.25 11.67 21.76
N GLY A 755 -50.37 11.09 20.55
CA GLY A 755 -50.30 11.82 19.26
C GLY A 755 -48.95 11.74 18.54
N VAL A 756 -47.97 10.97 19.03
CA VAL A 756 -46.70 10.70 18.32
C VAL A 756 -46.77 9.36 17.58
N GLU A 757 -46.64 9.37 16.26
CA GLU A 757 -46.52 8.12 15.47
C GLU A 757 -45.15 7.46 15.69
N THR A 758 -45.15 6.20 16.12
CA THR A 758 -43.92 5.41 16.29
C THR A 758 -43.44 4.91 14.93
N HIS A 759 -42.21 5.28 14.54
CA HIS A 759 -41.61 4.84 13.28
C HIS A 759 -41.53 3.31 13.21
N PRO A 760 -41.86 2.65 12.08
CA PRO A 760 -41.99 1.19 12.00
C PRO A 760 -40.73 0.39 12.35
N THR A 761 -39.54 0.99 12.30
CA THR A 761 -38.28 0.36 12.76
C THR A 761 -38.12 0.30 14.28
N LYS A 762 -39.03 0.93 15.05
CA LYS A 762 -39.03 0.98 16.52
C LYS A 762 -40.20 0.21 17.15
N ILE A 763 -41.10 -0.36 16.35
CA ILE A 763 -42.23 -1.16 16.85
C ILE A 763 -41.70 -2.55 17.27
N PRO A 764 -41.82 -2.96 18.54
CA PRO A 764 -41.28 -4.24 18.99
C PRO A 764 -42.09 -5.42 18.47
N LEU A 765 -41.43 -6.37 17.81
CA LEU A 765 -42.05 -7.61 17.32
C LEU A 765 -41.86 -8.72 18.37
N TYR A 766 -42.90 -8.94 19.18
CA TYR A 766 -42.88 -9.95 20.25
C TYR A 766 -42.98 -11.39 19.72
N LEU A 767 -41.87 -11.94 19.24
CA LEU A 767 -41.73 -13.36 18.89
C LEU A 767 -41.74 -14.27 20.14
N PRO A 768 -42.01 -15.58 20.01
CA PRO A 768 -42.11 -16.50 21.16
C PRO A 768 -40.88 -16.52 22.08
N SER A 769 -39.68 -16.30 21.55
CA SER A 769 -38.43 -16.23 22.32
C SER A 769 -38.26 -14.95 23.15
N THR A 770 -38.98 -13.88 22.81
CA THR A 770 -38.93 -12.54 23.44
C THR A 770 -40.17 -12.22 24.28
N ALA A 771 -41.22 -13.06 24.20
CA ALA A 771 -42.48 -12.91 24.92
C ALA A 771 -42.68 -13.91 26.09
N LEU A 772 -41.69 -14.78 26.33
CA LEU A 772 -41.60 -15.71 27.46
C LEU A 772 -40.89 -15.07 28.65
#